data_AF-G7JQ81-F1
#
_entry.id   AF-G7JQ81-F1
#
_cell.length_a   1.000
_cell.length_b   1.000
_cell.length_c   1.000
_cell.angle_alpha   90.00
_cell.angle_beta   90.00
_cell.angle_gamma   90.00
#
_symmetry.space_group_name_H-M   'P 1'
#
loop_
_entity.id
_entity.type
_entity.pdbx_description
1 polymer ?
#
loop_
_entity_poly.entity_id
_entity_poly.type
_entity_poly.pdbx_seq_one_letter_code
_entity_poly.pdbx_strand_id
1 'polypeptide(L)'
;MNILENCSLGNHNLLQVTNIRHKAVLDISNNQYLHGPLADFPALASLRYLKLANSNFSGALPNTISNLKQLSTIDLSYCQFNGTLPNSMSELTQLVYLDVSSNNLTGTLPSFNMSKNLTYLSLFLNHLSGDLPSSHYEGLKNLVSIDLGFNSFKGNVPSSLLKLPYLRELKLPFNQLSGLLSEFDNLSLPKLEMLDLGNNNLQGHVPFSIFKLRTLRVIQLSFNKFNGTIQWNVIQRLHKLYVLGLSHNNLTIDVSFRKDHVDLSPFPEIRNVMLASCKLRGIPSFFRNQSTLLFLDLSGNKIEGSIPNWIWKHESLLYLNLSKNSLTSFEESNWNLSSNIYLVDLSFNKLQGPISFIPKYAFYLGYSSNKLSSIVPPDIGNYLPSINILFLSNNSFKGEIDGSFCNSSSLRLLDLSYNNFDGNIPKCFATLSSKLGMLNFGGNKLRGHIPDTISPNSCARRYLNLNDNLLNGTIPKSLVNCNKLQVLNLGDNFFSDRFPCFLRNISTLRIMILRSNKLHGSIECPNSTGDWEMLHIVDLASNNLSGTIPVSLLNSWKATMRDEGVLGPEFGHMFFDLDDNFHPVSFKSVLPTLGKSVSMNLIKLLGKMSRSIIDQVYSDFKILARYQDSIIIVNKGHQMKLVKIQSAFTYVDMSSNYLEGPIPNELMQFKALNALNLSHNALTGHIPSSVGNLKNLESMDLSNNSLNGEIPQGLSSISFLEYMNLSFSHLVGRIPLGTQIQSFDIDSFEGNKGLCGSPLTNKCGDDGNQGLPPPASETPHTNYESSIDWSFLSMELGCIFGLGIFILPLIFLMKWRLWYFKLVDDILYKFIPQLDFVYEQHKGKRYRTLRRRY
;
A
#
# COMPACT_ATOMS: atom_id res chain seq x y z
N MET A 1 20.88 47.68 18.78
CA MET A 1 20.83 46.20 18.60
C MET A 1 19.63 45.70 19.38
N ASN A 2 18.62 45.12 18.74
CA ASN A 2 17.66 44.26 19.45
C ASN A 2 17.94 42.84 18.98
N ILE A 3 18.65 42.10 19.81
CA ILE A 3 18.82 40.65 19.70
C ILE A 3 17.88 40.10 20.78
N LEU A 4 16.78 39.46 20.39
CA LEU A 4 15.80 38.86 21.30
C LEU A 4 15.61 37.37 20.98
N GLU A 5 16.70 36.69 20.64
CA GLU A 5 16.72 35.25 20.39
C GLU A 5 16.40 34.47 21.69
N ASN A 6 15.55 33.44 21.62
CA ASN A 6 15.15 32.58 22.75
C ASN A 6 14.54 33.32 23.96
N CYS A 7 13.98 34.50 23.77
CA CYS A 7 13.25 35.19 24.83
C CYS A 7 11.80 34.70 24.77
N SER A 8 11.25 34.06 25.82
CA SER A 8 9.83 33.66 25.88
C SER A 8 8.88 34.87 25.87
N LEU A 9 8.86 35.62 24.77
CA LEU A 9 8.12 36.84 24.54
C LEU A 9 6.65 36.45 24.39
N GLY A 10 5.89 36.65 25.47
CA GLY A 10 4.47 36.38 25.50
C GLY A 10 3.67 37.29 24.56
N ASN A 11 2.58 36.73 23.99
CA ASN A 11 1.44 37.37 23.31
C ASN A 11 1.56 38.85 22.91
N HIS A 12 2.56 39.19 22.10
CA HIS A 12 2.61 40.48 21.42
C HIS A 12 2.48 40.24 19.92
N ASN A 13 1.31 40.61 19.38
CA ASN A 13 1.23 41.07 18.00
C ASN A 13 2.29 42.16 17.86
N LEU A 14 3.40 41.88 17.20
CA LEU A 14 4.38 42.90 16.78
C LEU A 14 3.76 43.72 15.64
N LEU A 15 2.61 44.33 15.92
CA LEU A 15 2.12 45.50 15.20
C LEU A 15 3.18 46.57 15.42
N GLN A 16 3.99 46.77 14.38
CA GLN A 16 4.99 47.82 14.21
C GLN A 16 6.46 47.47 14.51
N VAL A 17 7.06 46.66 13.64
CA VAL A 17 8.48 46.82 13.29
C VAL A 17 8.66 48.06 12.36
N THR A 18 8.01 49.19 12.64
CA THR A 18 8.01 50.38 11.75
C THR A 18 9.14 51.37 12.06
N ASN A 19 9.93 51.14 13.12
CA ASN A 19 10.98 52.07 13.55
C ASN A 19 12.41 51.51 13.34
N ILE A 20 12.71 51.05 12.12
CA ILE A 20 14.03 50.50 11.71
C ILE A 20 14.92 51.55 11.00
N ARG A 21 14.65 52.86 11.16
CA ARG A 21 15.39 53.91 10.42
C ARG A 21 16.91 53.94 10.68
N HIS A 22 17.41 53.25 11.73
CA HIS A 22 18.83 53.30 12.13
C HIS A 22 19.43 51.94 12.56
N LYS A 23 18.80 50.78 12.26
CA LYS A 23 19.22 49.49 12.83
C LYS A 23 19.79 48.54 11.79
N ALA A 24 21.00 48.02 12.04
CA ALA A 24 21.67 47.05 11.17
C ALA A 24 21.21 45.59 11.37
N VAL A 25 20.66 45.21 12.53
CA VAL A 25 20.29 43.81 12.86
C VAL A 25 18.90 43.76 13.48
N LEU A 26 18.06 42.86 12.97
CA LEU A 26 16.82 42.38 13.58
C LEU A 26 16.90 40.86 13.67
N ASP A 27 17.10 40.34 14.88
CA ASP A 27 17.10 38.92 15.17
C ASP A 27 16.13 38.61 16.30
N ILE A 28 15.03 37.95 15.93
CA ILE A 28 13.96 37.49 16.83
C ILE A 28 13.65 36.01 16.59
N SER A 29 14.65 35.24 16.16
CA SER A 29 14.53 33.81 15.88
C SER A 29 14.22 33.00 17.14
N ASN A 30 13.65 31.80 16.97
CA ASN A 30 13.29 30.84 18.02
C ASN A 30 12.20 31.34 18.98
N ASN A 31 11.25 32.13 18.49
CA ASN A 31 10.14 32.67 19.28
C ASN A 31 8.78 32.21 18.73
N GLN A 32 8.34 31.02 19.14
CA GLN A 32 7.15 30.35 18.60
C GLN A 32 5.81 31.09 18.86
N TYR A 33 5.78 32.01 19.82
CA TYR A 33 4.61 32.82 20.12
C TYR A 33 4.47 34.06 19.22
N LEU A 34 5.54 34.46 18.52
CA LEU A 34 5.50 35.56 17.57
C LEU A 34 4.83 35.11 16.28
N HIS A 35 3.82 35.86 15.84
CA HIS A 35 2.97 35.52 14.71
C HIS A 35 2.50 36.77 13.95
N GLY A 36 1.86 36.56 12.80
CA GLY A 36 1.32 37.62 11.95
C GLY A 36 2.19 37.94 10.74
N PRO A 37 1.74 38.87 9.87
CA PRO A 37 2.46 39.22 8.64
C PRO A 37 3.58 40.23 8.84
N LEU A 38 4.53 40.25 7.91
CA LEU A 38 5.53 41.31 7.82
C LEU A 38 4.90 42.59 7.27
N ALA A 39 5.16 43.70 7.96
CA ALA A 39 4.79 45.04 7.50
C ALA A 39 5.72 45.52 6.38
N ASP A 40 5.25 46.50 5.60
CA ASP A 40 6.07 47.13 4.57
C ASP A 40 7.32 47.82 5.13
N PHE A 41 8.44 47.67 4.43
CA PHE A 41 9.71 48.26 4.81
C PHE A 41 9.85 49.68 4.25
N PRO A 42 10.08 50.70 5.09
CA PRO A 42 10.19 52.08 4.62
C PRO A 42 11.46 52.30 3.79
N ALA A 43 11.38 53.22 2.82
CA ALA A 43 12.55 53.72 2.10
C ALA A 43 13.57 54.31 3.11
N LEU A 44 14.86 54.06 2.89
CA LEU A 44 16.00 54.45 3.76
C LEU A 44 16.25 53.59 5.02
N ALA A 45 15.65 52.41 5.14
CA ALA A 45 16.01 51.48 6.22
C ALA A 45 17.40 50.84 6.01
N SER A 46 18.22 50.85 7.07
CA SER A 46 19.63 50.38 7.06
C SER A 46 19.82 48.94 7.54
N LEU A 47 18.79 48.11 7.39
CA LEU A 47 18.79 46.74 7.88
C LEU A 47 19.74 45.86 7.06
N ARG A 48 20.65 45.17 7.74
CA ARG A 48 21.65 44.25 7.17
C ARG A 48 21.34 42.78 7.47
N TYR A 49 20.73 42.49 8.61
CA TYR A 49 20.35 41.15 9.03
C TYR A 49 18.87 41.11 9.42
N LEU A 50 18.10 40.27 8.76
CA LEU A 50 16.70 39.97 9.07
C LEU A 50 16.59 38.48 9.41
N LYS A 51 16.42 38.14 10.68
CA LYS A 51 16.36 36.76 11.17
C LYS A 51 15.12 36.55 12.04
N LEU A 52 14.21 35.72 11.54
CA LEU A 52 12.90 35.42 12.14
C LEU A 52 12.69 33.92 12.35
N ALA A 53 13.72 33.09 12.10
CA ALA A 53 13.59 31.65 11.96
C ALA A 53 12.89 30.99 13.16
N ASN A 54 12.21 29.87 12.92
CA ASN A 54 11.53 29.07 13.96
C ASN A 54 10.54 29.89 14.81
N SER A 55 9.66 30.63 14.10
CA SER A 55 8.60 31.50 14.66
C SER A 55 7.31 31.34 13.85
N ASN A 56 6.15 31.76 14.35
CA ASN A 56 4.85 31.61 13.66
C ASN A 56 4.48 32.81 12.74
N PHE A 57 5.46 33.57 12.22
CA PHE A 57 5.20 34.62 11.24
C PHE A 57 4.58 34.03 9.95
N SER A 58 3.58 34.71 9.40
CA SER A 58 2.74 34.20 8.31
C SER A 58 2.47 35.26 7.24
N GLY A 59 1.64 34.96 6.23
CA GLY A 59 1.31 35.90 5.15
C GLY A 59 2.41 36.03 4.08
N ALA A 60 2.20 36.95 3.14
CA ALA A 60 3.10 37.16 2.01
C ALA A 60 4.31 38.02 2.39
N LEU A 61 5.45 37.77 1.73
CA LEU A 61 6.61 38.66 1.84
C LEU A 61 6.34 39.97 1.09
N PRO A 62 6.56 41.13 1.71
CA PRO A 62 6.24 42.41 1.09
C PRO A 62 7.22 42.75 -0.03
N ASN A 63 6.72 43.27 -1.16
CA ASN A 63 7.53 43.73 -2.28
C ASN A 63 8.53 44.83 -1.87
N THR A 64 8.22 45.58 -0.81
CA THR A 64 9.08 46.62 -0.23
C THR A 64 10.35 46.10 0.42
N ILE A 65 10.57 44.77 0.50
CA ILE A 65 11.84 44.18 0.95
C ILE A 65 13.04 44.70 0.14
N SER A 66 12.83 45.09 -1.12
CA SER A 66 13.86 45.68 -1.98
C SER A 66 14.33 47.07 -1.52
N ASN A 67 13.59 47.75 -0.64
CA ASN A 67 14.03 49.01 -0.02
C ASN A 67 15.24 48.81 0.90
N LEU A 68 15.46 47.59 1.39
CA LEU A 68 16.56 47.23 2.29
C LEU A 68 17.85 46.98 1.49
N LYS A 69 18.40 48.01 0.84
CA LYS A 69 19.56 47.87 -0.06
C LYS A 69 20.85 47.36 0.62
N GLN A 70 20.94 47.40 1.95
CA GLN A 70 22.07 46.89 2.73
C GLN A 70 21.89 45.45 3.22
N LEU A 71 20.78 44.80 2.88
CA LEU A 71 20.43 43.49 3.39
C LEU A 71 21.42 42.43 2.90
N SER A 72 22.04 41.75 3.86
CA SER A 72 23.10 40.77 3.64
C SER A 72 22.69 39.38 4.10
N THR A 73 21.86 39.29 5.14
CA THR A 73 21.33 38.02 5.65
C THR A 73 19.82 38.10 5.79
N ILE A 74 19.14 37.12 5.20
CA ILE A 74 17.72 36.85 5.40
C ILE A 74 17.60 35.40 5.90
N ASP A 75 17.05 35.20 7.08
CA ASP A 75 16.70 33.89 7.62
C ASP A 75 15.25 33.91 8.11
N LEU A 76 14.37 33.32 7.32
CA LEU A 76 12.92 33.20 7.56
C LEU A 76 12.52 31.73 7.63
N SER A 77 13.46 30.84 7.95
CA SER A 77 13.25 29.40 7.92
C SER A 77 12.31 28.92 9.03
N TYR A 78 11.55 27.84 8.79
CA TYR A 78 10.61 27.26 9.76
C TYR A 78 9.59 28.28 10.28
N CYS A 79 8.93 28.98 9.35
CA CYS A 79 7.83 29.90 9.62
C CYS A 79 6.54 29.44 8.90
N GLN A 80 5.56 30.33 8.77
CA GLN A 80 4.27 30.08 8.10
C GLN A 80 4.05 31.04 6.91
N PHE A 81 5.12 31.58 6.31
CA PHE A 81 5.01 32.48 5.16
C PHE A 81 4.37 31.78 3.97
N ASN A 82 3.53 32.51 3.22
CA ASN A 82 2.81 32.01 2.05
C ASN A 82 2.91 33.01 0.88
N GLY A 83 2.19 32.77 -0.22
CA GLY A 83 2.30 33.60 -1.42
C GLY A 83 3.61 33.35 -2.17
N THR A 84 4.08 34.31 -2.95
CA THR A 84 5.28 34.16 -3.80
C THR A 84 6.50 34.88 -3.23
N LEU A 85 7.70 34.43 -3.61
CA LEU A 85 8.91 35.23 -3.42
C LEU A 85 8.86 36.49 -4.31
N PRO A 86 8.95 37.71 -3.75
CA PRO A 86 8.89 38.95 -4.53
C PRO A 86 10.00 39.04 -5.58
N ASN A 87 9.66 39.38 -6.83
CA ASN A 87 10.65 39.64 -7.88
C ASN A 87 11.61 40.79 -7.53
N SER A 88 11.16 41.73 -6.69
CA SER A 88 11.97 42.85 -6.20
C SER A 88 13.16 42.41 -5.35
N MET A 89 13.18 41.17 -4.83
CA MET A 89 14.35 40.60 -4.14
C MET A 89 15.58 40.50 -5.05
N SER A 90 15.40 40.51 -6.38
CA SER A 90 16.50 40.56 -7.35
C SER A 90 17.37 41.83 -7.23
N GLU A 91 16.85 42.89 -6.63
CA GLU A 91 17.55 44.16 -6.43
C GLU A 91 18.48 44.16 -5.18
N LEU A 92 18.50 43.07 -4.40
CA LEU A 92 19.29 42.94 -3.17
C LEU A 92 20.74 42.51 -3.48
N THR A 93 21.56 43.46 -3.93
CA THR A 93 22.93 43.20 -4.39
C THR A 93 23.92 42.80 -3.28
N GLN A 94 23.62 43.13 -2.02
CA GLN A 94 24.49 42.86 -0.86
C GLN A 94 24.24 41.49 -0.20
N LEU A 95 23.32 40.69 -0.75
CA LEU A 95 22.90 39.43 -0.15
C LEU A 95 24.04 38.41 -0.14
N VAL A 96 24.25 37.79 1.02
CA VAL A 96 25.27 36.77 1.30
C VAL A 96 24.63 35.45 1.73
N TYR A 97 23.56 35.53 2.50
CA TYR A 97 22.84 34.38 3.05
C TYR A 97 21.33 34.58 2.88
N LEU A 98 20.66 33.60 2.26
CA LEU A 98 19.21 33.56 2.14
C LEU A 98 18.71 32.16 2.52
N ASP A 99 17.91 32.10 3.59
CA ASP A 99 17.17 30.90 3.98
C ASP A 99 15.69 31.25 4.19
N VAL A 100 14.81 30.61 3.42
CA VAL A 100 13.35 30.70 3.55
C VAL A 100 12.73 29.30 3.60
N SER A 101 13.52 28.30 4.02
CA SER A 101 13.11 26.90 4.03
C SER A 101 11.97 26.60 5.01
N SER A 102 11.23 25.53 4.78
CA SER A 102 10.11 25.09 5.62
C SER A 102 9.04 26.17 5.82
N ASN A 103 8.48 26.66 4.71
CA ASN A 103 7.35 27.61 4.66
C ASN A 103 6.30 27.10 3.66
N ASN A 104 5.25 27.89 3.40
CA ASN A 104 4.18 27.60 2.46
C ASN A 104 4.28 28.47 1.18
N LEU A 105 5.50 28.80 0.74
CA LEU A 105 5.74 29.68 -0.42
C LEU A 105 5.45 28.96 -1.74
N THR A 106 4.95 29.71 -2.73
CA THR A 106 4.50 29.24 -4.05
C THR A 106 5.10 30.10 -5.17
N GLY A 107 4.81 29.76 -6.43
CA GLY A 107 5.29 30.53 -7.59
C GLY A 107 6.75 30.25 -7.96
N THR A 108 7.32 31.10 -8.81
CA THR A 108 8.66 30.90 -9.40
C THR A 108 9.79 31.49 -8.56
N LEU A 109 11.00 30.93 -8.69
CA LEU A 109 12.20 31.48 -8.07
C LEU A 109 12.64 32.78 -8.77
N PRO A 110 12.71 33.94 -8.07
CA PRO A 110 13.25 35.17 -8.65
C PRO A 110 14.75 35.03 -8.99
N SER A 111 15.23 35.88 -9.91
CA SER A 111 16.65 35.91 -10.27
C SER A 111 17.47 36.59 -9.18
N PHE A 112 18.53 35.93 -8.72
CA PHE A 112 19.50 36.49 -7.78
C PHE A 112 20.84 36.80 -8.43
N ASN A 113 20.90 36.81 -9.77
CA ASN A 113 22.15 36.97 -10.50
C ASN A 113 22.94 38.25 -10.14
N MET A 114 22.28 39.30 -9.64
CA MET A 114 22.91 40.55 -9.16
C MET A 114 23.55 40.44 -7.77
N SER A 115 23.17 39.44 -6.96
CA SER A 115 23.69 39.21 -5.60
C SER A 115 25.03 38.47 -5.63
N LYS A 116 26.07 39.11 -6.17
CA LYS A 116 27.38 38.48 -6.43
C LYS A 116 28.10 37.95 -5.18
N ASN A 117 27.70 38.40 -3.99
CA ASN A 117 28.25 37.97 -2.70
C ASN A 117 27.50 36.77 -2.09
N LEU A 118 26.47 36.24 -2.76
CA LEU A 118 25.66 35.14 -2.25
C LEU A 118 26.52 33.88 -2.08
N THR A 119 26.50 33.33 -0.87
CA THR A 119 27.24 32.11 -0.49
C THR A 119 26.31 30.96 -0.13
N TYR A 120 25.12 31.26 0.37
CA TYR A 120 24.14 30.27 0.82
C TYR A 120 22.73 30.65 0.34
N LEU A 121 22.04 29.68 -0.27
CA LEU A 121 20.66 29.81 -0.73
C LEU A 121 19.88 28.54 -0.38
N SER A 122 18.87 28.66 0.49
CA SER A 122 17.98 27.56 0.85
C SER A 122 16.50 27.95 0.69
N LEU A 123 15.79 27.18 -0.12
CA LEU A 123 14.34 27.23 -0.33
C LEU A 123 13.67 25.88 0.02
N PHE A 124 14.41 25.00 0.71
CA PHE A 124 13.99 23.63 1.03
C PHE A 124 12.57 23.57 1.62
N LEU A 125 11.78 22.57 1.24
CA LEU A 125 10.44 22.31 1.79
C LEU A 125 9.49 23.50 1.67
N ASN A 126 9.07 23.79 0.43
CA ASN A 126 8.06 24.78 0.06
C ASN A 126 7.21 24.23 -1.10
N HIS A 127 6.35 25.06 -1.68
CA HIS A 127 5.53 24.74 -2.86
C HIS A 127 5.95 25.56 -4.10
N LEU A 128 7.23 25.93 -4.21
CA LEU A 128 7.75 26.68 -5.36
C LEU A 128 7.72 25.81 -6.62
N SER A 129 7.52 26.44 -7.77
CA SER A 129 7.35 25.76 -9.06
C SER A 129 7.98 26.55 -10.21
N GLY A 130 7.86 26.04 -11.44
CA GLY A 130 8.48 26.65 -12.62
C GLY A 130 9.86 26.10 -12.91
N ASP A 131 10.49 26.63 -13.96
CA ASP A 131 11.82 26.22 -14.40
C ASP A 131 12.92 26.87 -13.55
N LEU A 132 14.13 26.32 -13.61
CA LEU A 132 15.34 26.92 -13.07
C LEU A 132 16.22 27.45 -14.23
N PRO A 133 16.12 28.73 -14.61
CA PRO A 133 16.89 29.27 -15.72
C PRO A 133 18.37 29.40 -15.37
N SER A 134 19.26 29.09 -16.31
CA SER A 134 20.72 29.23 -16.07
C SER A 134 21.14 30.67 -15.77
N SER A 135 20.43 31.66 -16.31
CA SER A 135 20.65 33.09 -16.09
C SER A 135 20.47 33.53 -14.64
N HIS A 136 19.66 32.82 -13.84
CA HIS A 136 19.41 33.17 -12.43
C HIS A 136 20.65 32.96 -11.55
N TYR A 137 21.56 32.08 -11.97
CA TYR A 137 22.76 31.70 -11.23
C TYR A 137 24.05 32.24 -11.85
N GLU A 138 23.94 32.91 -13.00
CA GLU A 138 25.10 33.34 -13.76
C GLU A 138 25.92 34.40 -12.99
N GLY A 139 27.20 34.10 -12.82
CA GLY A 139 28.15 34.96 -12.10
C GLY A 139 28.03 34.93 -10.59
N LEU A 140 27.26 34.02 -9.98
CA LEU A 140 27.25 33.77 -8.53
C LEU A 140 28.49 33.01 -8.06
N LYS A 141 29.68 33.55 -8.35
CA LYS A 141 30.96 32.86 -8.19
C LYS A 141 31.21 32.41 -6.76
N ASN A 142 30.70 33.15 -5.77
CA ASN A 142 30.89 32.90 -4.33
C ASN A 142 29.93 31.86 -3.73
N LEU A 143 28.99 31.32 -4.51
CA LEU A 143 27.99 30.40 -3.98
C LEU A 143 28.66 29.09 -3.53
N VAL A 144 28.39 28.68 -2.28
CA VAL A 144 28.97 27.50 -1.63
C VAL A 144 27.94 26.39 -1.47
N SER A 145 26.71 26.73 -1.08
CA SER A 145 25.64 25.74 -0.87
C SER A 145 24.34 26.27 -1.43
N ILE A 146 23.63 25.38 -2.14
CA ILE A 146 22.28 25.61 -2.62
C ILE A 146 21.39 24.41 -2.29
N ASP A 147 20.24 24.69 -1.68
CA ASP A 147 19.22 23.69 -1.34
C ASP A 147 17.84 24.14 -1.81
N LEU A 148 17.35 23.51 -2.89
CA LEU A 148 16.02 23.75 -3.45
C LEU A 148 15.13 22.49 -3.35
N GLY A 149 15.49 21.56 -2.46
CA GLY A 149 14.79 20.28 -2.32
C GLY A 149 13.34 20.42 -1.85
N PHE A 150 12.52 19.39 -2.07
CA PHE A 150 11.12 19.32 -1.66
C PHE A 150 10.30 20.52 -2.13
N ASN A 151 10.26 20.70 -3.45
CA ASN A 151 9.49 21.72 -4.15
C ASN A 151 8.84 21.09 -5.40
N SER A 152 8.31 21.90 -6.30
CA SER A 152 7.70 21.49 -7.58
C SER A 152 8.43 22.09 -8.78
N PHE A 153 9.75 22.30 -8.70
CA PHE A 153 10.55 22.81 -9.83
C PHE A 153 10.59 21.80 -10.97
N LYS A 154 10.53 22.29 -12.21
CA LYS A 154 10.52 21.50 -13.45
C LYS A 154 11.63 21.97 -14.41
N GLY A 155 11.69 21.37 -15.60
CA GLY A 155 12.71 21.68 -16.59
C GLY A 155 14.07 21.03 -16.27
N ASN A 156 15.14 21.53 -16.90
CA ASN A 156 16.48 20.93 -16.78
C ASN A 156 17.24 21.47 -15.56
N VAL A 157 18.20 20.69 -15.05
CA VAL A 157 19.18 21.19 -14.08
C VAL A 157 20.03 22.29 -14.75
N PRO A 158 20.14 23.50 -14.16
CA PRO A 158 20.91 24.58 -14.76
C PRO A 158 22.39 24.24 -14.92
N SER A 159 22.91 24.35 -16.15
CA SER A 159 24.34 24.10 -16.42
C SER A 159 25.25 25.12 -15.75
N SER A 160 24.77 26.34 -15.50
CA SER A 160 25.52 27.39 -14.80
C SER A 160 25.84 27.02 -13.35
N LEU A 161 24.93 26.33 -12.63
CA LEU A 161 25.18 25.84 -11.27
C LEU A 161 26.36 24.86 -11.22
N LEU A 162 26.43 23.99 -12.22
CA LEU A 162 27.47 22.97 -12.36
C LEU A 162 28.85 23.56 -12.69
N LYS A 163 28.92 24.84 -13.09
CA LYS A 163 30.14 25.58 -13.45
C LYS A 163 30.62 26.53 -12.34
N LEU A 164 29.94 26.58 -11.20
CA LEU A 164 30.31 27.50 -10.11
C LEU A 164 31.57 27.00 -9.38
N PRO A 165 32.63 27.84 -9.26
CA PRO A 165 33.96 27.39 -8.83
C PRO A 165 34.06 27.03 -7.34
N TYR A 166 33.22 27.63 -6.49
CA TYR A 166 33.23 27.42 -5.05
C TYR A 166 32.06 26.58 -4.52
N LEU A 167 31.20 26.07 -5.42
CA LEU A 167 30.04 25.28 -5.03
C LEU A 167 30.50 23.94 -4.43
N ARG A 168 30.05 23.68 -3.20
CA ARG A 168 30.33 22.46 -2.43
C ARG A 168 29.10 21.58 -2.27
N GLU A 169 27.92 22.17 -2.14
CA GLU A 169 26.68 21.43 -1.95
C GLU A 169 25.63 21.86 -2.97
N LEU A 170 25.13 20.90 -3.74
CA LEU A 170 24.01 21.07 -4.66
C LEU A 170 22.92 20.07 -4.29
N LYS A 171 21.80 20.56 -3.75
CA LYS A 171 20.66 19.75 -3.31
C LYS A 171 19.40 20.19 -4.04
N LEU A 172 18.86 19.31 -4.88
CA LEU A 172 17.61 19.49 -5.62
C LEU A 172 16.63 18.29 -5.45
N PRO A 173 16.63 17.52 -4.34
CA PRO A 173 15.84 16.31 -4.28
C PRO A 173 14.33 16.60 -4.22
N PHE A 174 13.49 15.62 -4.59
CA PHE A 174 12.03 15.74 -4.52
C PHE A 174 11.49 16.98 -5.26
N ASN A 175 11.76 17.00 -6.57
CA ASN A 175 11.23 17.99 -7.51
C ASN A 175 10.71 17.26 -8.77
N GLN A 176 10.36 18.01 -9.81
CA GLN A 176 9.91 17.49 -11.11
C GLN A 176 10.96 17.73 -12.21
N LEU A 177 12.24 17.92 -11.85
CA LEU A 177 13.32 18.20 -12.79
C LEU A 177 13.50 17.04 -13.78
N SER A 178 13.78 17.35 -15.04
CA SER A 178 13.83 16.39 -16.14
C SER A 178 15.00 16.69 -17.08
N GLY A 179 15.09 15.96 -18.18
CA GLY A 179 16.15 16.12 -19.17
C GLY A 179 17.45 15.42 -18.78
N LEU A 180 18.52 15.80 -19.48
CA LEU A 180 19.85 15.19 -19.37
C LEU A 180 20.74 15.99 -18.41
N LEU A 181 21.53 15.28 -17.61
CA LEU A 181 22.60 15.91 -16.85
C LEU A 181 23.82 16.12 -17.75
N SER A 182 24.38 17.33 -17.77
CA SER A 182 25.51 17.68 -18.63
C SER A 182 26.84 17.20 -18.06
N GLU A 183 27.82 16.90 -18.93
CA GLU A 183 29.21 16.67 -18.51
C GLU A 183 29.85 17.95 -17.95
N PHE A 184 30.74 17.81 -16.97
CA PHE A 184 31.54 18.92 -16.44
C PHE A 184 32.78 19.18 -17.30
N ASP A 185 33.03 20.45 -17.60
CA ASP A 185 34.25 20.88 -18.29
C ASP A 185 35.49 20.66 -17.41
N ASN A 186 36.48 19.88 -17.89
CA ASN A 186 37.70 19.53 -17.13
C ASN A 186 38.52 20.75 -16.66
N LEU A 187 38.37 21.92 -17.31
CA LEU A 187 39.16 23.12 -17.05
C LEU A 187 38.76 23.86 -15.75
N SER A 188 37.62 23.54 -15.15
CA SER A 188 37.12 24.18 -13.92
C SER A 188 36.21 23.23 -13.14
N LEU A 189 36.73 22.07 -12.76
CA LEU A 189 35.95 21.11 -11.97
C LEU A 189 35.51 21.75 -10.64
N PRO A 190 34.20 21.76 -10.33
CA PRO A 190 33.70 22.30 -9.06
C PRO A 190 34.28 21.51 -7.89
N LYS A 191 34.48 22.16 -6.74
CA LYS A 191 34.91 21.50 -5.49
C LYS A 191 33.73 20.83 -4.77
N LEU A 192 32.87 20.16 -5.53
CA LEU A 192 31.62 19.62 -5.04
C LEU A 192 31.89 18.50 -4.02
N GLU A 193 31.29 18.63 -2.84
CA GLU A 193 31.34 17.67 -1.75
C GLU A 193 30.04 16.87 -1.66
N MET A 194 28.91 17.46 -2.07
CA MET A 194 27.59 16.82 -2.07
C MET A 194 26.82 17.13 -3.34
N LEU A 195 26.38 16.07 -4.01
CA LEU A 195 25.44 16.12 -5.13
C LEU A 195 24.20 15.31 -4.78
N ASP A 196 23.07 15.98 -4.59
CA ASP A 196 21.78 15.34 -4.35
C ASP A 196 20.75 15.80 -5.38
N LEU A 197 20.39 14.89 -6.28
CA LEU A 197 19.39 15.08 -7.33
C LEU A 197 18.29 14.01 -7.22
N GLY A 198 18.16 13.35 -6.07
CA GLY A 198 17.25 12.21 -5.91
C GLY A 198 15.76 12.58 -6.07
N ASN A 199 14.91 11.61 -6.39
CA ASN A 199 13.45 11.83 -6.54
C ASN A 199 13.13 12.94 -7.55
N ASN A 200 13.51 12.74 -8.81
CA ASN A 200 13.26 13.62 -9.95
C ASN A 200 12.94 12.78 -11.21
N ASN A 201 12.79 13.43 -12.36
CA ASN A 201 12.56 12.81 -13.68
C ASN A 201 13.80 12.85 -14.59
N LEU A 202 15.02 12.96 -14.05
CA LEU A 202 16.26 13.05 -14.84
C LEU A 202 16.53 11.75 -15.58
N GLN A 203 17.01 11.84 -16.82
CA GLN A 203 17.18 10.69 -17.71
C GLN A 203 18.54 10.68 -18.41
N GLY A 204 18.81 9.61 -19.15
CA GLY A 204 20.08 9.41 -19.86
C GLY A 204 21.18 8.83 -18.98
N HIS A 205 22.42 8.95 -19.41
CA HIS A 205 23.57 8.41 -18.67
C HIS A 205 23.96 9.34 -17.52
N VAL A 206 24.47 8.77 -16.43
CA VAL A 206 25.14 9.55 -15.38
C VAL A 206 26.47 10.06 -15.96
N PRO A 207 26.71 11.38 -16.01
CA PRO A 207 27.94 11.95 -16.56
C PRO A 207 29.20 11.38 -15.91
N PHE A 208 30.17 10.96 -16.72
CA PHE A 208 31.39 10.32 -16.21
C PHE A 208 32.25 11.30 -15.40
N SER A 209 32.16 12.59 -15.72
CA SER A 209 32.84 13.65 -15.00
C SER A 209 32.45 13.76 -13.51
N ILE A 210 31.24 13.33 -13.09
CA ILE A 210 30.87 13.23 -11.65
C ILE A 210 31.90 12.37 -10.90
N PHE A 211 32.26 11.22 -11.47
CA PHE A 211 33.18 10.27 -10.84
C PHE A 211 34.64 10.72 -10.85
N LYS A 212 34.96 11.88 -11.46
CA LYS A 212 36.28 12.52 -11.38
C LYS A 212 36.40 13.50 -10.21
N LEU A 213 35.29 13.89 -9.58
CA LEU A 213 35.26 14.86 -8.50
C LEU A 213 35.71 14.21 -7.17
N ARG A 214 37.02 14.14 -6.93
CA ARG A 214 37.62 13.51 -5.73
C ARG A 214 37.23 14.16 -4.39
N THR A 215 36.58 15.32 -4.42
CA THR A 215 36.02 16.00 -3.24
C THR A 215 34.67 15.43 -2.81
N LEU A 216 33.97 14.70 -3.69
CA LEU A 216 32.64 14.18 -3.41
C LEU A 216 32.65 13.23 -2.22
N ARG A 217 31.69 13.47 -1.34
CA ARG A 217 31.40 12.68 -0.15
C ARG A 217 30.02 12.03 -0.21
N VAL A 218 29.09 12.68 -0.91
CA VAL A 218 27.71 12.24 -1.06
C VAL A 218 27.32 12.32 -2.54
N ILE A 219 26.86 11.20 -3.08
CA ILE A 219 26.17 11.11 -4.36
C ILE A 219 24.80 10.51 -4.10
N GLN A 220 23.74 11.27 -4.37
CA GLN A 220 22.36 10.80 -4.30
C GLN A 220 21.66 11.10 -5.62
N LEU A 221 21.43 10.06 -6.41
CA LEU A 221 20.77 10.09 -7.72
C LEU A 221 19.56 9.14 -7.77
N SER A 222 19.17 8.57 -6.63
CA SER A 222 18.11 7.57 -6.55
C SER A 222 16.76 8.13 -7.03
N PHE A 223 15.86 7.25 -7.46
CA PHE A 223 14.51 7.62 -7.93
C PHE A 223 14.56 8.64 -9.07
N ASN A 224 15.20 8.25 -10.16
CA ASN A 224 15.27 8.98 -11.43
C ASN A 224 15.09 7.98 -12.59
N LYS A 225 15.36 8.41 -13.82
CA LYS A 225 15.30 7.59 -15.05
C LYS A 225 16.68 7.41 -15.68
N PHE A 226 17.76 7.50 -14.89
CA PHE A 226 19.12 7.29 -15.40
C PHE A 226 19.28 5.87 -15.94
N ASN A 227 20.08 5.71 -17.00
CA ASN A 227 20.33 4.43 -17.66
C ASN A 227 21.83 4.23 -17.96
N GLY A 228 22.15 3.05 -18.49
CA GLY A 228 23.52 2.64 -18.79
C GLY A 228 24.15 1.80 -17.68
N THR A 229 25.46 1.58 -17.83
CA THR A 229 26.24 0.72 -16.93
C THR A 229 27.31 1.54 -16.22
N ILE A 230 27.37 1.44 -14.90
CA ILE A 230 28.43 2.04 -14.09
C ILE A 230 29.36 0.90 -13.63
N GLN A 231 30.62 1.00 -14.04
CA GLN A 231 31.67 0.08 -13.62
C GLN A 231 32.09 0.41 -12.19
N TRP A 232 32.14 -0.58 -11.31
CA TRP A 232 32.37 -0.35 -9.87
C TRP A 232 33.69 0.39 -9.56
N ASN A 233 34.73 0.16 -10.36
CA ASN A 233 36.03 0.79 -10.21
C ASN A 233 36.00 2.33 -10.34
N VAL A 234 35.01 2.91 -11.02
CA VAL A 234 34.89 4.38 -11.14
C VAL A 234 34.45 5.00 -9.81
N ILE A 235 33.66 4.27 -9.02
CA ILE A 235 33.20 4.68 -7.68
C ILE A 235 34.35 4.59 -6.68
N GLN A 236 35.18 3.55 -6.80
CA GLN A 236 36.37 3.35 -5.95
C GLN A 236 37.37 4.52 -5.98
N ARG A 237 37.39 5.31 -7.07
CA ARG A 237 38.23 6.52 -7.22
C ARG A 237 37.79 7.68 -6.33
N LEU A 238 36.57 7.63 -5.78
CA LEU A 238 36.02 8.66 -4.91
C LEU A 238 36.37 8.38 -3.44
N HIS A 239 37.65 8.57 -3.08
CA HIS A 239 38.18 8.17 -1.77
C HIS A 239 37.52 8.83 -0.54
N LYS A 240 36.76 9.92 -0.72
CA LYS A 240 36.03 10.61 0.35
C LYS A 240 34.54 10.23 0.43
N LEU A 241 34.07 9.37 -0.46
CA LEU A 241 32.67 9.00 -0.59
C LEU A 241 32.21 8.18 0.63
N TYR A 242 31.17 8.64 1.31
CA TYR A 242 30.54 7.89 2.39
C TYR A 242 29.04 7.64 2.18
N VAL A 243 28.40 8.31 1.22
CA VAL A 243 27.03 7.99 0.76
C VAL A 243 27.00 7.79 -0.73
N LEU A 244 26.45 6.65 -1.15
CA LEU A 244 26.16 6.32 -2.54
C LEU A 244 24.70 5.90 -2.69
N GLY A 245 23.92 6.72 -3.37
CA GLY A 245 22.53 6.42 -3.73
C GLY A 245 22.33 6.44 -5.23
N LEU A 246 22.05 5.27 -5.80
CA LEU A 246 21.75 5.07 -7.22
C LEU A 246 20.44 4.28 -7.42
N SER A 247 19.70 4.01 -6.35
CA SER A 247 18.51 3.15 -6.33
C SER A 247 17.43 3.60 -7.30
N HIS A 248 16.58 2.68 -7.75
CA HIS A 248 15.38 3.00 -8.54
C HIS A 248 15.66 3.87 -9.77
N ASN A 249 16.65 3.44 -10.54
CA ASN A 249 16.96 3.93 -11.88
C ASN A 249 16.93 2.74 -12.86
N ASN A 250 17.20 2.97 -14.15
CA ASN A 250 17.45 1.90 -15.12
C ASN A 250 18.96 1.57 -15.26
N LEU A 251 19.71 1.73 -14.16
CA LEU A 251 21.16 1.52 -14.12
C LEU A 251 21.52 0.03 -13.97
N THR A 252 22.67 -0.33 -14.51
CA THR A 252 23.35 -1.61 -14.23
C THR A 252 24.64 -1.30 -13.51
N ILE A 253 24.83 -1.87 -12.32
CA ILE A 253 26.10 -1.76 -11.61
C ILE A 253 26.92 -3.01 -11.87
N ASP A 254 27.98 -2.87 -12.66
CA ASP A 254 28.87 -3.97 -13.00
C ASP A 254 30.00 -4.08 -11.96
N VAL A 255 29.92 -5.15 -11.17
CA VAL A 255 30.90 -5.48 -10.12
C VAL A 255 31.91 -6.52 -10.65
N SER A 256 32.08 -6.64 -11.98
CA SER A 256 32.90 -7.67 -12.63
C SER A 256 34.19 -7.98 -11.86
N PHE A 257 34.18 -9.15 -11.22
CA PHE A 257 35.29 -9.71 -10.46
C PHE A 257 36.36 -10.20 -11.44
N ARG A 258 37.06 -9.29 -12.12
CA ARG A 258 38.27 -9.68 -12.84
C ARG A 258 39.32 -10.02 -11.78
N LYS A 259 39.49 -11.33 -11.54
CA LYS A 259 40.55 -11.92 -10.70
C LYS A 259 41.97 -11.50 -11.12
N ASP A 260 42.11 -10.86 -12.28
CA ASP A 260 43.40 -10.63 -12.92
C ASP A 260 43.94 -9.20 -12.78
N HIS A 261 43.24 -8.31 -12.06
CA HIS A 261 43.80 -7.03 -11.64
C HIS A 261 43.65 -6.86 -10.13
N VAL A 262 44.78 -7.06 -9.43
CA VAL A 262 44.97 -6.65 -8.05
C VAL A 262 44.95 -5.12 -8.02
N ASP A 263 43.76 -4.52 -8.02
CA ASP A 263 43.61 -3.07 -7.87
C ASP A 263 43.77 -2.74 -6.37
N LEU A 264 45.03 -2.47 -5.99
CA LEU A 264 45.55 -2.25 -4.63
C LEU A 264 44.96 -1.05 -3.87
N SER A 265 44.00 -0.32 -4.44
CA SER A 265 43.44 0.87 -3.77
C SER A 265 42.30 0.49 -2.82
N PRO A 266 42.35 0.86 -1.53
CA PRO A 266 41.27 0.56 -0.59
C PRO A 266 39.98 1.27 -1.01
N PHE A 267 38.86 0.57 -0.92
CA PHE A 267 37.54 1.16 -1.15
C PHE A 267 37.28 2.25 -0.10
N PRO A 268 36.63 3.38 -0.44
CA PRO A 268 36.32 4.43 0.53
C PRO A 268 35.49 3.88 1.71
N GLU A 269 35.64 4.51 2.88
CA GLU A 269 34.88 4.17 4.10
C GLU A 269 33.40 4.55 3.94
N ILE A 270 32.63 3.65 3.33
CA ILE A 270 31.25 3.90 2.96
C ILE A 270 30.31 3.63 4.13
N ARG A 271 29.40 4.57 4.38
CA ARG A 271 28.42 4.49 5.47
C ARG A 271 27.04 4.08 4.98
N ASN A 272 26.58 4.67 3.88
CA ASN A 272 25.24 4.44 3.36
C ASN A 272 25.31 4.05 1.89
N VAL A 273 24.72 2.91 1.56
CA VAL A 273 24.70 2.35 0.21
C VAL A 273 23.26 2.02 -0.16
N MET A 274 22.76 2.71 -1.16
CA MET A 274 21.43 2.52 -1.74
C MET A 274 21.60 2.13 -3.20
N LEU A 275 21.52 0.83 -3.48
CA LEU A 275 21.68 0.23 -4.82
C LEU A 275 20.48 -0.66 -5.16
N ALA A 276 19.29 -0.29 -4.72
CA ALA A 276 18.08 -1.02 -5.03
C ALA A 276 17.75 -0.92 -6.53
N SER A 277 17.28 -2.01 -7.15
CA SER A 277 16.92 -2.05 -8.58
C SER A 277 18.08 -1.72 -9.54
N CYS A 278 19.31 -2.10 -9.19
CA CYS A 278 20.54 -1.84 -9.96
C CYS A 278 21.06 -3.05 -10.76
N LYS A 279 20.25 -4.10 -10.90
CA LYS A 279 20.55 -5.35 -11.63
C LYS A 279 21.78 -6.12 -11.11
N LEU A 280 22.14 -5.95 -9.83
CA LEU A 280 23.23 -6.68 -9.17
C LEU A 280 22.96 -8.19 -9.14
N ARG A 281 24.02 -9.01 -9.27
CA ARG A 281 23.92 -10.49 -9.22
C ARG A 281 24.46 -11.13 -7.94
N GLY A 282 25.20 -10.37 -7.13
CA GLY A 282 25.80 -10.84 -5.88
C GLY A 282 25.97 -9.71 -4.89
N ILE A 283 26.17 -10.04 -3.62
CA ILE A 283 26.55 -9.07 -2.58
C ILE A 283 28.07 -8.84 -2.68
N PRO A 284 28.55 -7.62 -2.96
CA PRO A 284 29.97 -7.34 -3.02
C PRO A 284 30.71 -7.66 -1.72
N SER A 285 31.79 -8.44 -1.81
CA SER A 285 32.52 -8.95 -0.65
C SER A 285 33.26 -7.88 0.16
N PHE A 286 33.63 -6.75 -0.46
CA PHE A 286 34.35 -5.68 0.24
C PHE A 286 33.51 -5.04 1.37
N PHE A 287 32.17 -5.15 1.33
CA PHE A 287 31.31 -4.70 2.43
C PHE A 287 31.63 -5.39 3.75
N ARG A 288 32.19 -6.60 3.71
CA ARG A 288 32.70 -7.30 4.89
C ARG A 288 33.70 -6.47 5.69
N ASN A 289 34.50 -5.65 5.01
CA ASN A 289 35.61 -4.90 5.60
C ASN A 289 35.25 -3.43 5.87
N GLN A 290 33.97 -3.04 5.73
CA GLN A 290 33.51 -1.65 5.87
C GLN A 290 33.00 -1.37 7.29
N SER A 291 33.90 -1.17 8.25
CA SER A 291 33.55 -0.97 9.67
C SER A 291 32.59 0.19 9.95
N THR A 292 32.42 1.14 9.02
CA THR A 292 31.53 2.30 9.14
C THR A 292 30.18 2.14 8.44
N LEU A 293 29.88 0.98 7.83
CA LEU A 293 28.62 0.73 7.11
C LEU A 293 27.41 0.68 8.06
N LEU A 294 26.48 1.62 7.88
CA LEU A 294 25.28 1.82 8.69
C LEU A 294 24.01 1.39 7.96
N PHE A 295 23.93 1.68 6.66
CA PHE A 295 22.75 1.48 5.84
C PHE A 295 23.11 0.76 4.55
N LEU A 296 22.47 -0.40 4.32
CA LEU A 296 22.66 -1.20 3.11
C LEU A 296 21.31 -1.59 2.51
N ASP A 297 20.97 -1.00 1.37
CA ASP A 297 19.82 -1.38 0.56
C ASP A 297 20.27 -1.94 -0.79
N LEU A 298 20.06 -3.25 -0.96
CA LEU A 298 20.31 -3.99 -2.20
C LEU A 298 19.02 -4.62 -2.73
N SER A 299 17.86 -4.07 -2.37
CA SER A 299 16.56 -4.65 -2.74
C SER A 299 16.26 -4.59 -4.24
N GLY A 300 15.38 -5.46 -4.75
CA GLY A 300 14.93 -5.40 -6.15
C GLY A 300 16.04 -5.72 -7.17
N ASN A 301 17.07 -6.46 -6.79
CA ASN A 301 18.16 -6.86 -7.66
C ASN A 301 17.97 -8.31 -8.16
N LYS A 302 19.02 -8.89 -8.74
CA LYS A 302 19.09 -10.29 -9.21
C LYS A 302 20.08 -11.10 -8.37
N ILE A 303 20.22 -10.76 -7.08
CA ILE A 303 21.18 -11.39 -6.19
C ILE A 303 20.73 -12.82 -5.90
N GLU A 304 21.63 -13.78 -6.06
CA GLU A 304 21.40 -15.21 -5.84
C GLU A 304 22.32 -15.79 -4.76
N GLY A 305 22.05 -17.03 -4.36
CA GLY A 305 22.85 -17.77 -3.39
C GLY A 305 22.45 -17.51 -1.94
N SER A 306 23.40 -17.78 -1.03
CA SER A 306 23.19 -17.66 0.42
C SER A 306 23.48 -16.24 0.91
N ILE A 307 22.78 -15.80 1.96
CA ILE A 307 23.11 -14.58 2.68
C ILE A 307 24.37 -14.83 3.53
N PRO A 308 25.44 -14.05 3.33
CA PRO A 308 26.68 -14.27 4.04
C PRO A 308 26.62 -14.00 5.55
N ASN A 309 27.27 -14.85 6.35
CA ASN A 309 27.24 -14.76 7.83
C ASN A 309 27.85 -13.44 8.37
N TRP A 310 28.84 -12.88 7.67
CA TRP A 310 29.50 -11.65 8.13
C TRP A 310 28.55 -10.45 8.24
N ILE A 311 27.45 -10.44 7.48
CA ILE A 311 26.45 -9.36 7.53
C ILE A 311 25.85 -9.25 8.93
N TRP A 312 25.55 -10.38 9.57
CA TRP A 312 24.93 -10.45 10.89
C TRP A 312 25.88 -10.04 12.02
N LYS A 313 27.18 -10.14 11.77
CA LYS A 313 28.28 -9.80 12.69
C LYS A 313 28.77 -8.37 12.53
N HIS A 314 28.18 -7.60 11.61
CA HIS A 314 28.60 -6.24 11.33
C HIS A 314 28.22 -5.30 12.49
N GLU A 315 29.21 -4.78 13.21
CA GLU A 315 29.00 -4.03 14.46
C GLU A 315 28.23 -2.71 14.27
N SER A 316 28.39 -2.06 13.11
CA SER A 316 27.77 -0.76 12.84
C SER A 316 26.48 -0.83 12.01
N LEU A 317 26.14 -1.98 11.43
CA LEU A 317 25.00 -2.07 10.51
C LEU A 317 23.67 -1.92 11.26
N LEU A 318 22.84 -0.96 10.84
CA LEU A 318 21.54 -0.67 11.45
C LEU A 318 20.37 -1.02 10.53
N TYR A 319 20.55 -0.83 9.22
CA TYR A 319 19.52 -1.03 8.22
C TYR A 319 20.04 -2.00 7.16
N LEU A 320 19.29 -3.08 6.95
CA LEU A 320 19.55 -4.06 5.90
C LEU A 320 18.26 -4.35 5.13
N ASN A 321 18.29 -4.06 3.82
CA ASN A 321 17.22 -4.46 2.91
C ASN A 321 17.80 -5.29 1.77
N LEU A 322 17.47 -6.58 1.75
CA LEU A 322 17.80 -7.54 0.68
C LEU A 322 16.53 -8.06 -0.01
N SER A 323 15.39 -7.42 0.20
CA SER A 323 14.11 -7.87 -0.34
C SER A 323 14.08 -7.89 -1.87
N LYS A 324 13.15 -8.66 -2.46
CA LYS A 324 12.96 -8.74 -3.93
C LYS A 324 14.23 -9.16 -4.67
N ASN A 325 14.85 -10.24 -4.22
CA ASN A 325 16.02 -10.87 -4.83
C ASN A 325 15.74 -12.37 -5.08
N SER A 326 16.77 -13.18 -5.33
CA SER A 326 16.69 -14.64 -5.51
C SER A 326 17.53 -15.40 -4.48
N LEU A 327 17.67 -14.86 -3.26
CA LEU A 327 18.42 -15.49 -2.17
C LEU A 327 17.72 -16.77 -1.69
N THR A 328 18.47 -17.83 -1.41
CA THR A 328 17.93 -19.17 -1.13
C THR A 328 18.14 -19.66 0.30
N SER A 329 19.19 -19.19 0.98
CA SER A 329 19.64 -19.76 2.27
C SER A 329 20.51 -18.79 3.06
N PHE A 330 20.94 -19.20 4.25
CA PHE A 330 21.89 -18.49 5.12
C PHE A 330 23.21 -19.28 5.18
N GLU A 331 24.37 -18.62 5.09
CA GLU A 331 25.67 -19.34 5.13
C GLU A 331 25.95 -20.01 6.47
N GLU A 332 25.56 -19.41 7.60
CA GLU A 332 25.62 -20.02 8.93
C GLU A 332 24.48 -19.44 9.81
N SER A 333 23.83 -20.29 10.62
CA SER A 333 22.70 -19.92 11.47
C SER A 333 23.12 -19.85 12.93
N ASN A 334 23.29 -18.64 13.47
CA ASN A 334 23.43 -18.41 14.91
C ASN A 334 22.53 -17.23 15.30
N TRP A 335 21.76 -17.39 16.39
CA TRP A 335 20.99 -16.32 16.99
C TRP A 335 21.95 -15.24 17.50
N ASN A 336 22.30 -14.28 16.66
CA ASN A 336 23.29 -13.29 17.02
C ASN A 336 22.64 -12.16 17.83
N LEU A 337 22.46 -12.41 19.12
CA LEU A 337 21.87 -11.48 20.09
C LEU A 337 22.68 -10.17 20.29
N SER A 338 23.91 -10.10 19.76
CA SER A 338 24.76 -8.89 19.80
C SER A 338 24.62 -8.00 18.56
N SER A 339 23.82 -8.38 17.56
CA SER A 339 23.63 -7.57 16.35
C SER A 339 22.92 -6.25 16.68
N ASN A 340 23.46 -5.14 16.14
CA ASN A 340 22.88 -3.80 16.26
C ASN A 340 21.82 -3.50 15.18
N ILE A 341 21.52 -4.46 14.31
CA ILE A 341 20.58 -4.25 13.21
C ILE A 341 19.18 -4.00 13.77
N TYR A 342 18.62 -2.87 13.35
CA TYR A 342 17.35 -2.34 13.81
C TYR A 342 16.22 -2.61 12.80
N LEU A 343 16.56 -2.63 11.51
CA LEU A 343 15.63 -2.97 10.42
C LEU A 343 16.24 -4.06 9.54
N VAL A 344 15.48 -5.13 9.33
CA VAL A 344 15.81 -6.22 8.41
C VAL A 344 14.61 -6.49 7.49
N ASP A 345 14.81 -6.33 6.19
CA ASP A 345 13.84 -6.80 5.19
C ASP A 345 14.47 -7.82 4.24
N LEU A 346 13.97 -9.05 4.32
CA LEU A 346 14.35 -10.21 3.50
C LEU A 346 13.17 -10.71 2.66
N SER A 347 12.10 -9.93 2.56
CA SER A 347 10.86 -10.32 1.91
C SER A 347 11.04 -10.54 0.39
N PHE A 348 10.16 -11.31 -0.25
CA PHE A 348 10.21 -11.58 -1.70
C PHE A 348 11.56 -12.18 -2.14
N ASN A 349 11.95 -13.28 -1.50
CA ASN A 349 13.14 -14.08 -1.85
C ASN A 349 12.73 -15.55 -2.01
N LYS A 350 13.71 -16.46 -2.05
CA LYS A 350 13.52 -17.92 -2.12
C LYS A 350 14.06 -18.61 -0.87
N LEU A 351 14.15 -17.91 0.27
CA LEU A 351 14.73 -18.43 1.51
C LEU A 351 13.94 -19.64 1.99
N GLN A 352 14.63 -20.73 2.32
CA GLN A 352 14.03 -21.99 2.75
C GLN A 352 14.50 -22.40 4.16
N GLY A 353 13.77 -23.33 4.78
CA GLY A 353 14.07 -23.81 6.13
C GLY A 353 13.54 -22.88 7.23
N PRO A 354 14.02 -23.01 8.49
CA PRO A 354 13.57 -22.19 9.61
C PRO A 354 14.11 -20.76 9.53
N ILE A 355 13.53 -19.86 10.32
CA ILE A 355 14.12 -18.53 10.55
C ILE A 355 15.45 -18.71 11.28
N SER A 356 16.55 -18.30 10.63
CA SER A 356 17.91 -18.46 11.17
C SER A 356 18.48 -17.21 11.85
N PHE A 357 17.83 -16.05 11.73
CA PHE A 357 18.32 -14.79 12.29
C PHE A 357 17.19 -13.91 12.83
N ILE A 358 17.31 -13.49 14.08
CA ILE A 358 16.39 -12.57 14.77
C ILE A 358 17.23 -11.58 15.59
N PRO A 359 17.26 -10.29 15.25
CA PRO A 359 17.97 -9.29 16.05
C PRO A 359 17.18 -8.94 17.31
N LYS A 360 17.83 -8.92 18.47
CA LYS A 360 17.20 -8.59 19.76
C LYS A 360 16.55 -7.20 19.78
N TYR A 361 17.15 -6.23 19.08
CA TYR A 361 16.73 -4.83 19.06
C TYR A 361 15.98 -4.45 17.77
N ALA A 362 15.50 -5.45 17.01
CA ALA A 362 14.76 -5.20 15.78
C ALA A 362 13.47 -4.41 16.08
N PHE A 363 13.22 -3.40 15.26
CA PHE A 363 11.95 -2.68 15.21
C PHE A 363 11.08 -3.15 14.05
N TYR A 364 11.72 -3.47 12.92
CA TYR A 364 11.08 -4.03 11.75
C TYR A 364 11.80 -5.32 11.35
N LEU A 365 11.01 -6.37 11.14
CA LEU A 365 11.48 -7.66 10.66
C LEU A 365 10.54 -8.19 9.58
N GLY A 366 11.03 -8.21 8.33
CA GLY A 366 10.28 -8.68 7.16
C GLY A 366 10.87 -9.96 6.60
N TYR A 367 10.09 -11.03 6.60
CA TYR A 367 10.40 -12.34 6.01
C TYR A 367 9.34 -12.78 4.99
N SER A 368 8.39 -11.92 4.66
CA SER A 368 7.23 -12.29 3.85
C SER A 368 7.58 -12.77 2.44
N SER A 369 6.75 -13.62 1.84
CA SER A 369 6.93 -14.11 0.47
C SER A 369 8.29 -14.80 0.27
N ASN A 370 8.50 -15.87 1.02
CA ASN A 370 9.66 -16.76 0.93
C ASN A 370 9.19 -18.22 0.89
N LYS A 371 10.11 -19.18 1.04
CA LYS A 371 9.83 -20.62 1.17
C LYS A 371 10.16 -21.13 2.58
N LEU A 372 10.12 -20.25 3.58
CA LEU A 372 10.49 -20.61 4.94
C LEU A 372 9.48 -21.60 5.50
N SER A 373 9.96 -22.61 6.19
CA SER A 373 9.18 -23.72 6.70
C SER A 373 9.73 -24.13 8.05
N SER A 374 8.89 -24.14 9.08
CA SER A 374 9.11 -24.73 10.41
C SER A 374 7.99 -24.25 11.33
N ILE A 375 8.08 -24.58 12.61
CA ILE A 375 7.39 -23.82 13.65
C ILE A 375 8.16 -22.51 13.85
N VAL A 376 7.45 -21.38 14.04
CA VAL A 376 8.09 -20.13 14.46
C VAL A 376 8.71 -20.38 15.83
N PRO A 377 9.97 -19.97 16.11
CA PRO A 377 10.62 -20.25 17.38
C PRO A 377 9.69 -19.97 18.58
N PRO A 378 9.48 -20.95 19.49
CA PRO A 378 8.77 -20.68 20.73
C PRO A 378 9.41 -19.51 21.47
N ASP A 379 8.63 -18.75 22.23
CA ASP A 379 9.11 -17.57 22.94
C ASP A 379 9.62 -16.41 22.07
N ILE A 380 9.34 -16.40 20.75
CA ILE A 380 9.78 -15.32 19.84
C ILE A 380 9.44 -13.92 20.36
N GLY A 381 8.28 -13.73 21.01
CA GLY A 381 7.90 -12.43 21.55
C GLY A 381 8.72 -11.99 22.77
N ASN A 382 9.36 -12.94 23.49
CA ASN A 382 10.32 -12.63 24.55
C ASN A 382 11.68 -12.18 23.98
N TYR A 383 12.07 -12.70 22.82
CA TYR A 383 13.30 -12.32 22.13
C TYR A 383 13.18 -11.00 21.35
N LEU A 384 11.94 -10.53 21.12
CA LEU A 384 11.62 -9.33 20.36
C LEU A 384 10.83 -8.31 21.21
N PRO A 385 11.40 -7.73 22.28
CA PRO A 385 10.68 -6.78 23.13
C PRO A 385 10.45 -5.41 22.47
N SER A 386 11.27 -5.06 21.46
CA SER A 386 11.25 -3.75 20.78
C SER A 386 10.60 -3.79 19.38
N ILE A 387 10.17 -4.96 18.92
CA ILE A 387 9.57 -5.10 17.59
C ILE A 387 8.25 -4.34 17.53
N ASN A 388 8.07 -3.54 16.48
CA ASN A 388 6.83 -2.84 16.18
C ASN A 388 6.14 -3.47 14.97
N ILE A 389 6.93 -3.93 14.00
CA ILE A 389 6.44 -4.49 12.74
C ILE A 389 7.07 -5.86 12.52
N LEU A 390 6.23 -6.89 12.43
CA LEU A 390 6.66 -8.25 12.12
C LEU A 390 5.81 -8.84 10.99
N PHE A 391 6.45 -9.10 9.86
CA PHE A 391 5.80 -9.66 8.67
C PHE A 391 6.42 -11.01 8.30
N LEU A 392 5.64 -12.07 8.44
CA LEU A 392 6.01 -13.47 8.15
C LEU A 392 5.11 -14.11 7.07
N SER A 393 4.28 -13.30 6.40
CA SER A 393 3.24 -13.78 5.50
C SER A 393 3.75 -14.49 4.25
N ASN A 394 2.91 -15.33 3.64
CA ASN A 394 3.22 -16.05 2.40
C ASN A 394 4.50 -16.88 2.51
N ASN A 395 4.47 -17.86 3.41
CA ASN A 395 5.53 -18.82 3.68
C ASN A 395 4.90 -20.21 3.92
N SER A 396 5.62 -21.12 4.57
CA SER A 396 5.16 -22.47 4.92
C SER A 396 5.31 -22.75 6.43
N PHE A 397 5.19 -21.73 7.29
CA PHE A 397 5.21 -21.90 8.74
C PHE A 397 4.03 -22.75 9.21
N LYS A 398 4.22 -23.59 10.23
CA LYS A 398 3.23 -24.55 10.74
C LYS A 398 3.19 -24.59 12.28
N GLY A 399 2.18 -25.25 12.82
CA GLY A 399 1.94 -25.36 14.26
C GLY A 399 1.09 -24.19 14.78
N GLU A 400 0.89 -24.15 16.09
CA GLU A 400 0.05 -23.14 16.72
C GLU A 400 0.73 -21.77 16.77
N ILE A 401 -0.08 -20.71 16.78
CA ILE A 401 0.42 -19.35 17.07
C ILE A 401 0.75 -19.28 18.56
N ASP A 402 2.05 -19.23 18.87
CA ASP A 402 2.54 -19.24 20.24
C ASP A 402 2.09 -18.00 21.06
N GLY A 403 1.72 -18.22 22.33
CA GLY A 403 1.24 -17.14 23.20
C GLY A 403 2.28 -16.06 23.52
N SER A 404 3.58 -16.35 23.36
CA SER A 404 4.66 -15.40 23.63
C SER A 404 4.65 -14.16 22.76
N PHE A 405 4.00 -14.17 21.58
CA PHE A 405 3.77 -12.94 20.79
C PHE A 405 3.16 -11.83 21.64
N CYS A 406 2.37 -12.20 22.65
CA CYS A 406 1.74 -11.28 23.57
C CYS A 406 2.69 -10.62 24.58
N ASN A 407 3.89 -11.18 24.77
CA ASN A 407 4.94 -10.57 25.57
C ASN A 407 5.65 -9.44 24.83
N SER A 408 5.47 -9.33 23.51
CA SER A 408 6.00 -8.24 22.71
C SER A 408 5.19 -6.96 22.90
N SER A 409 5.52 -6.22 23.97
CA SER A 409 4.78 -5.03 24.41
C SER A 409 4.78 -3.84 23.42
N SER A 410 5.67 -3.87 22.43
CA SER A 410 5.85 -2.83 21.41
C SER A 410 5.20 -3.16 20.07
N LEU A 411 4.65 -4.36 19.89
CA LEU A 411 4.10 -4.79 18.60
C LEU A 411 2.90 -3.91 18.19
N ARG A 412 2.88 -3.49 16.93
CA ARG A 412 1.84 -2.63 16.33
C ARG A 412 1.22 -3.25 15.08
N LEU A 413 2.04 -3.82 14.20
CA LEU A 413 1.60 -4.47 12.96
C LEU A 413 2.12 -5.92 12.93
N LEU A 414 1.21 -6.88 12.76
CA LEU A 414 1.53 -8.30 12.71
C LEU A 414 0.82 -8.96 11.52
N ASP A 415 1.61 -9.52 10.60
CA ASP A 415 1.11 -10.27 9.45
C ASP A 415 1.69 -11.69 9.43
N LEU A 416 0.84 -12.69 9.68
CA LEU A 416 1.13 -14.12 9.62
C LEU A 416 0.34 -14.82 8.49
N SER A 417 -0.29 -14.04 7.60
CA SER A 417 -1.20 -14.58 6.58
C SER A 417 -0.52 -15.52 5.59
N TYR A 418 -1.29 -16.37 4.91
CA TYR A 418 -0.83 -17.31 3.89
C TYR A 418 0.31 -18.21 4.40
N ASN A 419 0.01 -18.98 5.44
CA ASN A 419 0.90 -19.97 6.06
C ASN A 419 0.10 -21.24 6.39
N ASN A 420 0.68 -22.17 7.15
CA ASN A 420 0.03 -23.38 7.63
C ASN A 420 -0.19 -23.36 9.16
N PHE A 421 -0.38 -22.18 9.77
CA PHE A 421 -0.67 -22.11 11.21
C PHE A 421 -2.00 -22.78 11.53
N ASP A 422 -2.04 -23.56 12.61
CA ASP A 422 -3.24 -24.24 13.10
C ASP A 422 -3.52 -23.90 14.57
N GLY A 423 -4.40 -24.67 15.22
CA GLY A 423 -4.82 -24.39 16.59
C GLY A 423 -5.73 -23.16 16.70
N ASN A 424 -5.87 -22.64 17.93
CA ASN A 424 -6.76 -21.52 18.23
C ASN A 424 -6.01 -20.18 18.23
N ILE A 425 -6.72 -19.08 18.00
CA ILE A 425 -6.17 -17.73 18.18
C ILE A 425 -5.92 -17.48 19.70
N PRO A 426 -4.69 -17.14 20.12
CA PRO A 426 -4.40 -16.84 21.53
C PRO A 426 -5.26 -15.68 22.07
N LYS A 427 -5.90 -15.89 23.23
CA LYS A 427 -6.81 -14.91 23.86
C LYS A 427 -6.15 -13.54 24.12
N CYS A 428 -4.84 -13.53 24.34
CA CYS A 428 -4.08 -12.32 24.60
C CYS A 428 -4.01 -11.36 23.39
N PHE A 429 -4.34 -11.78 22.16
CA PHE A 429 -4.49 -10.83 21.06
C PHE A 429 -5.68 -9.87 21.24
N ALA A 430 -6.68 -10.25 22.06
CA ALA A 430 -7.72 -9.32 22.48
C ALA A 430 -7.21 -8.26 23.46
N THR A 431 -6.27 -8.60 24.36
CA THR A 431 -5.67 -7.61 25.29
C THR A 431 -4.66 -6.70 24.59
N LEU A 432 -3.93 -7.21 23.61
CA LEU A 432 -3.05 -6.41 22.74
C LEU A 432 -3.79 -5.44 21.80
N SER A 433 -5.11 -5.54 21.67
CA SER A 433 -5.92 -4.66 20.81
C SER A 433 -5.72 -3.17 21.10
N SER A 434 -5.31 -2.80 22.32
CA SER A 434 -4.98 -1.42 22.72
C SER A 434 -3.76 -0.82 22.02
N LYS A 435 -2.88 -1.66 21.47
CA LYS A 435 -1.64 -1.25 20.81
C LYS A 435 -1.58 -1.75 19.37
N LEU A 436 -2.06 -2.96 19.12
CA LEU A 436 -1.95 -3.61 17.83
C LEU A 436 -2.97 -3.00 16.85
N GLY A 437 -2.47 -2.14 15.97
CA GLY A 437 -3.27 -1.47 14.95
C GLY A 437 -3.67 -2.40 13.81
N MET A 438 -2.82 -3.35 13.46
CA MET A 438 -3.03 -4.24 12.32
C MET A 438 -2.76 -5.70 12.69
N LEU A 439 -3.72 -6.58 12.36
CA LEU A 439 -3.59 -8.03 12.48
C LEU A 439 -4.07 -8.71 11.21
N ASN A 440 -3.22 -9.53 10.61
CA ASN A 440 -3.59 -10.37 9.47
C ASN A 440 -3.15 -11.81 9.68
N PHE A 441 -4.12 -12.69 9.87
CA PHE A 441 -3.94 -14.14 9.96
C PHE A 441 -4.64 -14.89 8.83
N GLY A 442 -5.05 -14.19 7.77
CA GLY A 442 -5.81 -14.79 6.67
C GLY A 442 -5.07 -15.92 5.95
N GLY A 443 -5.77 -16.89 5.35
CA GLY A 443 -5.15 -17.98 4.60
C GLY A 443 -4.30 -18.91 5.48
N ASN A 444 -4.89 -19.42 6.56
CA ASN A 444 -4.26 -20.37 7.49
C ASN A 444 -5.24 -21.51 7.82
N LYS A 445 -4.94 -22.34 8.84
CA LYS A 445 -5.76 -23.47 9.30
C LYS A 445 -6.25 -23.25 10.73
N LEU A 446 -6.42 -22.00 11.15
CA LEU A 446 -6.84 -21.64 12.51
C LEU A 446 -8.27 -22.10 12.77
N ARG A 447 -8.53 -22.54 13.99
CA ARG A 447 -9.79 -23.13 14.44
C ARG A 447 -10.31 -22.42 15.69
N GLY A 448 -11.52 -22.82 16.10
CA GLY A 448 -12.17 -22.29 17.28
C GLY A 448 -12.75 -20.89 17.05
N HIS A 449 -12.82 -20.11 18.13
CA HIS A 449 -13.56 -18.85 18.18
C HIS A 449 -12.61 -17.66 18.24
N ILE A 450 -13.06 -16.49 17.76
CA ILE A 450 -12.36 -15.23 17.98
C ILE A 450 -12.55 -14.81 19.44
N PRO A 451 -11.48 -14.47 20.19
CA PRO A 451 -11.60 -14.03 21.58
C PRO A 451 -12.46 -12.76 21.74
N ASP A 452 -13.48 -12.81 22.60
CA ASP A 452 -14.47 -11.73 22.82
C ASP A 452 -14.19 -10.88 24.08
N THR A 453 -12.92 -10.56 24.34
CA THR A 453 -12.49 -9.86 25.58
C THR A 453 -11.76 -8.55 25.29
N ILE A 454 -12.19 -7.80 24.27
CA ILE A 454 -11.58 -6.50 23.92
C ILE A 454 -12.04 -5.45 24.95
N SER A 455 -11.08 -4.85 25.67
CA SER A 455 -11.36 -3.86 26.71
C SER A 455 -12.03 -2.60 26.14
N PRO A 456 -13.06 -2.05 26.83
CA PRO A 456 -13.70 -0.80 26.43
C PRO A 456 -12.72 0.39 26.42
N ASN A 457 -12.91 1.33 25.48
CA ASN A 457 -12.15 2.59 25.35
C ASN A 457 -10.64 2.47 25.06
N SER A 458 -10.12 1.27 24.81
CA SER A 458 -8.69 1.06 24.60
C SER A 458 -8.43 0.10 23.43
N CYS A 459 -8.96 0.37 22.24
CA CYS A 459 -8.67 -0.41 21.05
C CYS A 459 -8.07 0.47 19.94
N ALA A 460 -6.84 0.15 19.55
CA ALA A 460 -6.10 0.78 18.46
C ALA A 460 -6.29 0.06 17.12
N ARG A 461 -7.02 -1.08 17.09
CA ARG A 461 -7.24 -1.89 15.88
C ARG A 461 -7.88 -1.05 14.78
N ARG A 462 -7.21 -1.02 13.63
CA ARG A 462 -7.66 -0.42 12.38
C ARG A 462 -7.90 -1.48 11.30
N TYR A 463 -7.15 -2.58 11.34
CA TYR A 463 -7.23 -3.66 10.36
C TYR A 463 -7.26 -5.03 11.04
N LEU A 464 -8.31 -5.81 10.77
CA LEU A 464 -8.45 -7.19 11.20
C LEU A 464 -8.83 -8.07 10.01
N ASN A 465 -7.90 -8.93 9.60
CA ASN A 465 -8.15 -9.95 8.58
C ASN A 465 -7.89 -11.35 9.12
N LEU A 466 -8.93 -12.17 9.12
CA LEU A 466 -8.94 -13.57 9.55
C LEU A 466 -9.53 -14.49 8.45
N ASN A 467 -9.58 -14.02 7.21
CA ASN A 467 -10.23 -14.74 6.13
C ASN A 467 -9.57 -16.10 5.82
N ASP A 468 -10.27 -16.99 5.11
CA ASP A 468 -9.72 -18.27 4.63
C ASP A 468 -9.05 -19.07 5.77
N ASN A 469 -9.87 -19.44 6.74
CA ASN A 469 -9.49 -20.22 7.92
C ASN A 469 -10.61 -21.21 8.28
N LEU A 470 -10.48 -21.91 9.41
CA LEU A 470 -11.47 -22.87 9.92
C LEU A 470 -12.18 -22.36 11.19
N LEU A 471 -12.30 -21.03 11.34
CA LEU A 471 -12.91 -20.41 12.52
C LEU A 471 -14.42 -20.61 12.52
N ASN A 472 -15.01 -20.76 13.70
CA ASN A 472 -16.44 -21.00 13.88
C ASN A 472 -17.02 -20.24 15.07
N GLY A 473 -18.34 -20.40 15.28
CA GLY A 473 -19.09 -19.71 16.32
C GLY A 473 -19.58 -18.33 15.90
N THR A 474 -19.67 -17.41 16.86
CA THR A 474 -20.25 -16.07 16.68
C THR A 474 -19.19 -14.99 16.45
N ILE A 475 -19.58 -13.89 15.82
CA ILE A 475 -18.72 -12.71 15.65
C ILE A 475 -18.62 -12.00 17.02
N PRO A 476 -17.41 -11.70 17.53
CA PRO A 476 -17.23 -11.15 18.87
C PRO A 476 -17.85 -9.76 19.00
N LYS A 477 -18.76 -9.59 19.97
CA LYS A 477 -19.49 -8.34 20.19
C LYS A 477 -18.58 -7.22 20.68
N SER A 478 -17.50 -7.56 21.37
CA SER A 478 -16.50 -6.61 21.86
C SER A 478 -15.74 -5.88 20.74
N LEU A 479 -15.87 -6.29 19.46
CA LEU A 479 -15.35 -5.51 18.32
C LEU A 479 -15.94 -4.09 18.24
N VAL A 480 -17.13 -3.86 18.79
CA VAL A 480 -17.72 -2.51 18.88
C VAL A 480 -16.83 -1.54 19.67
N ASN A 481 -15.95 -2.04 20.54
CA ASN A 481 -15.02 -1.21 21.30
C ASN A 481 -13.87 -0.64 20.43
N CYS A 482 -13.72 -1.11 19.19
CA CYS A 482 -12.69 -0.70 18.25
C CYS A 482 -13.18 0.40 17.29
N ASN A 483 -13.40 1.61 17.81
CA ASN A 483 -13.95 2.74 17.06
C ASN A 483 -13.05 3.24 15.90
N LYS A 484 -11.79 2.79 15.83
CA LYS A 484 -10.83 3.09 14.75
C LYS A 484 -10.80 2.02 13.64
N LEU A 485 -11.61 0.96 13.75
CA LEU A 485 -11.61 -0.16 12.81
C LEU A 485 -12.07 0.27 11.42
N GLN A 486 -11.20 0.10 10.42
CA GLN A 486 -11.45 0.46 9.02
C GLN A 486 -11.72 -0.76 8.16
N VAL A 487 -11.04 -1.89 8.43
CA VAL A 487 -11.20 -3.12 7.66
C VAL A 487 -11.49 -4.30 8.58
N LEU A 488 -12.59 -4.98 8.32
CA LEU A 488 -12.96 -6.26 8.92
C LEU A 488 -13.16 -7.29 7.81
N ASN A 489 -12.29 -8.29 7.76
CA ASN A 489 -12.40 -9.41 6.83
C ASN A 489 -12.42 -10.74 7.59
N LEU A 490 -13.58 -11.38 7.60
CA LEU A 490 -13.86 -12.68 8.22
C LEU A 490 -14.35 -13.70 7.17
N GLY A 491 -14.15 -13.42 5.88
CA GLY A 491 -14.64 -14.26 4.79
C GLY A 491 -14.04 -15.66 4.80
N ASP A 492 -14.69 -16.62 4.14
CA ASP A 492 -14.20 -17.98 3.93
C ASP A 492 -13.87 -18.68 5.27
N ASN A 493 -14.88 -18.79 6.13
CA ASN A 493 -14.83 -19.42 7.46
C ASN A 493 -16.14 -20.17 7.74
N PHE A 494 -16.37 -20.58 9.00
CA PHE A 494 -17.58 -21.29 9.43
C PHE A 494 -18.37 -20.51 10.50
N PHE A 495 -18.36 -19.18 10.48
CA PHE A 495 -19.14 -18.36 11.41
C PHE A 495 -20.63 -18.58 11.20
N SER A 496 -21.35 -18.87 12.29
CA SER A 496 -22.79 -19.13 12.30
C SER A 496 -23.43 -18.15 13.26
N ASP A 497 -23.81 -16.98 12.73
CA ASP A 497 -24.34 -15.85 13.49
C ASP A 497 -25.36 -15.07 12.66
N ARG A 498 -26.01 -14.07 13.27
CA ARG A 498 -26.79 -13.07 12.52
C ARG A 498 -25.88 -11.98 11.98
N PHE A 499 -26.40 -11.18 11.05
CA PHE A 499 -25.71 -10.01 10.53
C PHE A 499 -25.28 -9.06 11.68
N PRO A 500 -24.02 -8.58 11.72
CA PRO A 500 -23.45 -7.92 12.89
C PRO A 500 -23.88 -6.43 13.03
N CYS A 501 -25.16 -6.20 13.31
CA CYS A 501 -25.75 -4.86 13.48
C CYS A 501 -25.12 -4.03 14.62
N PHE A 502 -24.40 -4.66 15.56
CA PHE A 502 -23.69 -3.96 16.63
C PHE A 502 -22.47 -3.17 16.13
N LEU A 503 -21.97 -3.45 14.92
CA LEU A 503 -20.88 -2.69 14.29
C LEU A 503 -21.32 -1.37 13.65
N ARG A 504 -22.63 -1.09 13.64
CA ARG A 504 -23.23 0.08 12.97
C ARG A 504 -22.75 1.43 13.50
N ASN A 505 -22.19 1.46 14.72
CA ASN A 505 -21.69 2.69 15.34
C ASN A 505 -20.21 2.98 15.01
N ILE A 506 -19.51 2.10 14.29
CA ILE A 506 -18.11 2.31 13.90
C ILE A 506 -18.07 3.16 12.63
N SER A 507 -18.10 4.48 12.80
CA SER A 507 -18.09 5.45 11.68
C SER A 507 -16.85 5.37 10.80
N THR A 508 -15.75 4.78 11.30
CA THR A 508 -14.50 4.63 10.54
C THR A 508 -14.47 3.39 9.65
N LEU A 509 -15.42 2.46 9.78
CA LEU A 509 -15.44 1.20 9.04
C LEU A 509 -15.69 1.45 7.56
N ARG A 510 -14.82 0.92 6.72
CA ARG A 510 -14.81 1.10 5.26
C ARG A 510 -15.10 -0.18 4.50
N ILE A 511 -14.59 -1.29 5.03
CA ILE A 511 -14.64 -2.60 4.39
C ILE A 511 -15.18 -3.64 5.38
N MET A 512 -16.22 -4.34 4.97
CA MET A 512 -16.78 -5.48 5.69
C MET A 512 -16.91 -6.68 4.72
N ILE A 513 -16.07 -7.69 4.91
CA ILE A 513 -16.09 -8.93 4.12
C ILE A 513 -16.45 -10.09 5.05
N LEU A 514 -17.63 -10.67 4.84
CA LEU A 514 -18.20 -11.79 5.58
C LEU A 514 -18.58 -12.97 4.66
N ARG A 515 -18.13 -12.94 3.40
CA ARG A 515 -18.47 -13.94 2.38
C ARG A 515 -18.16 -15.37 2.82
N SER A 516 -18.82 -16.35 2.20
CA SER A 516 -18.52 -17.78 2.40
C SER A 516 -18.50 -18.18 3.87
N ASN A 517 -19.61 -17.95 4.58
CA ASN A 517 -19.81 -18.31 5.98
C ASN A 517 -21.18 -19.00 6.14
N LYS A 518 -21.65 -19.17 7.38
CA LYS A 518 -22.97 -19.73 7.72
C LYS A 518 -23.87 -18.66 8.36
N LEU A 519 -23.69 -17.39 8.01
CA LEU A 519 -24.51 -16.31 8.57
C LEU A 519 -25.97 -16.49 8.14
N HIS A 520 -26.91 -16.24 9.05
CA HIS A 520 -28.31 -16.57 8.85
C HIS A 520 -29.28 -15.49 9.37
N GLY A 521 -30.55 -15.60 8.96
CA GLY A 521 -31.61 -14.66 9.33
C GLY A 521 -31.56 -13.37 8.51
N SER A 522 -32.35 -12.39 8.93
CA SER A 522 -32.45 -11.09 8.26
C SER A 522 -31.23 -10.21 8.52
N ILE A 523 -30.89 -9.38 7.52
CA ILE A 523 -29.87 -8.31 7.62
C ILE A 523 -30.45 -7.00 8.23
N GLU A 524 -31.70 -7.01 8.69
CA GLU A 524 -32.34 -5.87 9.33
C GLU A 524 -31.75 -5.55 10.71
N CYS A 525 -31.56 -4.25 10.98
CA CYS A 525 -31.03 -3.74 12.24
C CYS A 525 -32.06 -2.86 12.98
N PRO A 526 -33.13 -3.45 13.58
CA PRO A 526 -34.28 -2.72 14.11
C PRO A 526 -33.99 -1.88 15.37
N ASN A 527 -32.95 -2.24 16.14
CA ASN A 527 -32.62 -1.61 17.43
C ASN A 527 -31.30 -0.81 17.42
N SER A 528 -30.75 -0.51 16.24
CA SER A 528 -29.45 0.15 16.12
C SER A 528 -29.61 1.65 15.78
N THR A 529 -29.09 2.51 16.66
CA THR A 529 -29.08 3.98 16.50
C THR A 529 -27.69 4.46 16.09
N GLY A 530 -27.40 4.48 14.79
CA GLY A 530 -26.11 4.92 14.24
C GLY A 530 -26.05 4.67 12.73
N ASP A 531 -25.07 5.23 12.01
CA ASP A 531 -24.87 5.01 10.58
C ASP A 531 -23.41 4.65 10.27
N TRP A 532 -23.20 3.87 9.20
CA TRP A 532 -21.87 3.59 8.68
C TRP A 532 -21.42 4.72 7.75
N GLU A 533 -20.75 5.70 8.34
CA GLU A 533 -20.32 6.91 7.62
C GLU A 533 -19.36 6.63 6.45
N MET A 534 -18.45 5.65 6.60
CA MET A 534 -17.36 5.41 5.65
C MET A 534 -17.45 4.08 4.89
N LEU A 535 -18.48 3.26 5.13
CA LEU A 535 -18.57 1.90 4.56
C LEU A 535 -18.88 1.96 3.06
N HIS A 536 -18.02 1.32 2.25
CA HIS A 536 -18.15 1.30 0.78
C HIS A 536 -17.78 -0.02 0.10
N ILE A 537 -17.20 -0.98 0.84
CA ILE A 537 -17.02 -2.36 0.36
C ILE A 537 -17.75 -3.29 1.32
N VAL A 538 -18.81 -3.93 0.84
CA VAL A 538 -19.64 -4.87 1.60
C VAL A 538 -19.78 -6.17 0.82
N ASP A 539 -19.27 -7.25 1.40
CA ASP A 539 -19.27 -8.57 0.76
C ASP A 539 -19.89 -9.61 1.71
N LEU A 540 -21.14 -9.98 1.43
CA LEU A 540 -21.95 -10.93 2.20
C LEU A 540 -22.23 -12.22 1.42
N ALA A 541 -21.56 -12.42 0.28
CA ALA A 541 -21.84 -13.50 -0.64
C ALA A 541 -21.76 -14.89 0.00
N SER A 542 -22.49 -15.87 -0.51
CA SER A 542 -22.38 -17.28 -0.10
C SER A 542 -22.60 -17.47 1.41
N ASN A 543 -23.78 -17.08 1.88
CA ASN A 543 -24.24 -17.25 3.26
C ASN A 543 -25.67 -17.82 3.28
N ASN A 544 -26.27 -17.92 4.47
CA ASN A 544 -27.66 -18.34 4.67
C ASN A 544 -28.56 -17.16 5.06
N LEU A 545 -28.25 -15.93 4.63
CA LEU A 545 -29.05 -14.74 4.92
C LEU A 545 -30.40 -14.81 4.20
N SER A 546 -31.45 -14.30 4.83
CA SER A 546 -32.84 -14.43 4.35
C SER A 546 -33.65 -13.17 4.61
N GLY A 547 -34.87 -13.09 4.09
CA GLY A 547 -35.74 -11.92 4.21
C GLY A 547 -35.38 -10.83 3.19
N THR A 548 -36.03 -9.66 3.33
CA THR A 548 -35.89 -8.55 2.38
C THR A 548 -34.64 -7.72 2.62
N ILE A 549 -34.12 -7.07 1.58
CA ILE A 549 -33.07 -6.04 1.71
C ILE A 549 -33.68 -4.78 2.37
N PRO A 550 -33.31 -4.42 3.61
CA PRO A 550 -33.97 -3.34 4.35
C PRO A 550 -33.53 -1.96 3.88
N VAL A 551 -34.50 -1.08 3.59
CA VAL A 551 -34.26 0.33 3.24
C VAL A 551 -33.46 1.07 4.32
N SER A 552 -33.78 0.83 5.59
CA SER A 552 -33.10 1.44 6.74
C SER A 552 -31.61 1.08 6.80
N LEU A 553 -31.24 -0.13 6.33
CA LEU A 553 -29.86 -0.57 6.25
C LEU A 553 -29.12 0.16 5.12
N LEU A 554 -29.69 0.21 3.92
CA LEU A 554 -29.05 0.89 2.77
C LEU A 554 -28.82 2.38 3.05
N ASN A 555 -29.81 3.05 3.66
CA ASN A 555 -29.71 4.46 4.04
C ASN A 555 -28.62 4.75 5.07
N SER A 556 -28.08 3.73 5.74
CA SER A 556 -27.00 3.89 6.71
C SER A 556 -25.60 3.86 6.08
N TRP A 557 -25.45 3.52 4.79
CA TRP A 557 -24.15 3.42 4.11
C TRP A 557 -23.75 4.74 3.44
N LYS A 558 -23.40 5.76 4.24
CA LYS A 558 -23.30 7.15 3.76
C LYS A 558 -22.25 7.36 2.67
N ALA A 559 -21.11 6.70 2.78
CA ALA A 559 -20.04 6.81 1.79
C ALA A 559 -20.47 6.37 0.38
N THR A 560 -21.21 5.26 0.26
CA THR A 560 -21.67 4.71 -1.03
C THR A 560 -22.60 5.66 -1.79
N MET A 561 -23.32 6.54 -1.08
CA MET A 561 -24.27 7.50 -1.64
C MET A 561 -23.63 8.81 -2.12
N ARG A 562 -22.34 9.05 -1.82
CA ARG A 562 -21.65 10.29 -2.22
C ARG A 562 -21.34 10.27 -3.72
N ASP A 563 -21.34 11.44 -4.34
CA ASP A 563 -20.86 11.63 -5.71
C ASP A 563 -19.30 11.61 -5.73
N GLU A 564 -18.69 10.89 -6.67
CA GLU A 564 -17.22 10.78 -6.78
C GLU A 564 -16.53 12.15 -6.88
N GLY A 565 -17.16 13.13 -7.54
CA GLY A 565 -16.65 14.50 -7.68
C GLY A 565 -16.62 15.32 -6.38
N VAL A 566 -17.14 14.77 -5.27
CA VAL A 566 -17.25 15.42 -3.95
C VAL A 566 -16.50 14.61 -2.87
N LEU A 567 -15.79 13.54 -3.23
CA LEU A 567 -15.01 12.75 -2.27
C LEU A 567 -13.80 13.56 -1.77
N GLY A 568 -13.82 13.95 -0.51
CA GLY A 568 -12.73 14.68 0.13
C GLY A 568 -11.50 13.80 0.40
N PRO A 569 -10.39 14.39 0.90
CA PRO A 569 -9.13 13.67 1.19
C PRO A 569 -9.30 12.50 2.20
N GLU A 570 -10.40 12.45 2.95
CA GLU A 570 -10.78 11.32 3.78
C GLU A 570 -11.06 10.02 2.99
N PHE A 571 -11.26 10.10 1.67
CA PHE A 571 -11.30 8.97 0.73
C PHE A 571 -9.98 8.76 -0.03
N GLY A 572 -8.86 9.26 0.50
CA GLY A 572 -7.52 8.93 -0.01
C GLY A 572 -7.08 7.49 0.34
N HIS A 573 -6.03 7.00 -0.33
CA HIS A 573 -5.50 5.63 -0.18
C HIS A 573 -5.41 5.17 1.28
N MET A 574 -5.91 3.94 1.56
CA MET A 574 -5.75 3.33 2.88
C MET A 574 -4.31 2.82 3.06
N PHE A 575 -3.62 3.45 4.00
CA PHE A 575 -2.35 2.98 4.53
C PHE A 575 -2.45 2.92 6.05
N PHE A 576 -1.90 1.85 6.64
CA PHE A 576 -1.74 1.75 8.08
C PHE A 576 -0.29 2.09 8.42
N ASP A 577 -0.10 3.35 8.81
CA ASP A 577 1.14 3.85 9.37
C ASP A 577 1.14 3.59 10.90
N LEU A 578 2.32 3.60 11.52
CA LEU A 578 2.48 3.36 12.97
C LEU A 578 1.85 4.46 13.85
N ASP A 579 1.73 5.68 13.34
CA ASP A 579 1.17 6.84 14.05
C ASP A 579 0.10 7.56 13.19
N ASP A 580 -1.03 7.92 13.82
CA ASP A 580 -2.19 8.54 13.15
C ASP A 580 -1.96 10.03 12.78
N ASN A 581 -1.06 10.73 13.49
CA ASN A 581 -0.77 12.16 13.30
C ASN A 581 0.74 12.39 13.23
N PHE A 582 1.36 12.10 12.09
CA PHE A 582 2.78 12.34 11.91
C PHE A 582 3.02 13.39 10.83
N HIS A 583 3.14 14.65 11.26
CA HIS A 583 3.75 15.71 10.44
C HIS A 583 5.15 15.27 10.01
N PRO A 584 5.71 15.79 8.90
CA PRO A 584 7.12 15.59 8.55
C PRO A 584 8.00 16.25 9.62
N VAL A 585 8.21 15.55 10.73
CA VAL A 585 9.09 15.97 11.81
C VAL A 585 10.37 15.16 11.68
N SER A 586 11.51 15.86 11.80
CA SER A 586 12.85 15.30 11.75
C SER A 586 12.98 14.00 12.55
N PHE A 587 13.88 13.11 12.15
CA PHE A 587 14.25 11.87 12.86
C PHE A 587 14.38 12.01 14.40
N LYS A 588 14.70 13.20 14.92
CA LYS A 588 14.71 13.50 16.36
C LYS A 588 13.37 13.30 17.07
N SER A 589 12.23 13.39 16.38
CA SER A 589 10.90 13.13 16.94
C SER A 589 10.60 11.65 17.15
N VAL A 590 11.36 10.76 16.49
CA VAL A 590 11.25 9.30 16.65
C VAL A 590 12.06 8.83 17.84
N LEU A 591 13.18 9.49 18.17
CA LEU A 591 14.05 9.13 19.30
C LEU A 591 13.33 8.90 20.65
N PRO A 592 12.26 9.63 21.02
CA PRO A 592 11.48 9.38 22.24
C PRO A 592 10.64 8.08 22.18
N THR A 593 10.25 7.62 20.98
CA THR A 593 9.53 6.35 20.79
C THR A 593 10.47 5.14 20.88
N LEU A 594 11.77 5.37 20.74
CA LEU A 594 12.81 4.35 20.86
C LEU A 594 13.16 4.14 22.33
N GLY A 595 13.48 2.89 22.70
CA GLY A 595 14.01 2.61 24.04
C GLY A 595 15.29 3.42 24.30
N LYS A 596 15.42 3.98 25.51
CA LYS A 596 16.49 4.93 25.92
C LYS A 596 17.92 4.53 25.49
N SER A 597 18.24 3.23 25.53
CA SER A 597 19.54 2.70 25.10
C SER A 597 19.73 2.75 23.57
N VAL A 598 18.69 2.41 22.80
CA VAL A 598 18.68 2.52 21.34
C VAL A 598 18.77 3.98 20.95
N SER A 599 17.98 4.87 21.55
CA SER A 599 18.02 6.31 21.28
C SER A 599 19.42 6.88 21.51
N MET A 600 20.10 6.52 22.60
CA MET A 600 21.45 6.98 22.90
C MET A 600 22.49 6.51 21.87
N ASN A 601 22.43 5.24 21.45
CA ASN A 601 23.32 4.71 20.40
C ASN A 601 23.05 5.38 19.05
N LEU A 602 21.78 5.53 18.69
CA LEU A 602 21.35 6.18 17.46
C LEU A 602 21.76 7.66 17.44
N ILE A 603 21.58 8.40 18.53
CA ILE A 603 22.04 9.79 18.68
C ILE A 603 23.55 9.89 18.49
N LYS A 604 24.32 8.98 19.11
CA LYS A 604 25.79 8.95 18.98
C LYS A 604 26.24 8.65 17.54
N LEU A 605 25.49 7.82 16.83
CA LEU A 605 25.74 7.44 15.42
C LEU A 605 25.31 8.53 14.42
N LEU A 606 24.16 9.17 14.66
CA LEU A 606 23.58 10.22 13.81
C LEU A 606 24.17 11.60 14.02
N GLY A 607 24.72 11.89 15.21
CA GLY A 607 25.42 13.14 15.48
C GLY A 607 26.62 13.42 14.57
N LYS A 608 27.05 12.43 13.76
CA LYS A 608 28.13 12.53 12.76
C LYS A 608 27.64 12.58 11.30
N MET A 609 26.32 12.56 11.04
CA MET A 609 25.74 12.59 9.69
C MET A 609 25.16 13.97 9.35
N SER A 610 25.13 14.33 8.06
CA SER A 610 24.42 15.53 7.60
C SER A 610 22.92 15.34 7.74
N ARG A 611 22.19 16.44 7.99
CA ARG A 611 20.74 16.42 8.21
C ARG A 611 19.97 15.84 7.01
N SER A 612 20.38 16.14 5.79
CA SER A 612 19.77 15.62 4.56
C SER A 612 19.85 14.09 4.44
N ILE A 613 20.94 13.46 4.91
CA ILE A 613 21.09 12.00 4.91
C ILE A 613 20.16 11.36 5.94
N ILE A 614 20.04 11.99 7.11
CA ILE A 614 19.14 11.55 8.17
C ILE A 614 17.68 11.59 7.67
N ASP A 615 17.31 12.67 6.97
CA ASP A 615 15.96 12.83 6.42
C ASP A 615 15.68 11.82 5.29
N GLN A 616 16.68 11.47 4.46
CA GLN A 616 16.54 10.42 3.44
C GLN A 616 16.38 9.02 4.06
N VAL A 617 17.23 8.65 5.03
CA VAL A 617 17.12 7.38 5.77
C VAL A 617 15.76 7.28 6.48
N TYR A 618 15.27 8.40 7.01
CA TYR A 618 13.95 8.48 7.60
C TYR A 618 12.82 8.30 6.58
N SER A 619 12.96 8.88 5.38
CA SER A 619 12.00 8.70 4.27
C SER A 619 11.93 7.23 3.81
N ASP A 620 13.08 6.56 3.65
CA ASP A 620 13.13 5.15 3.26
C ASP A 620 12.55 4.24 4.35
N PHE A 621 12.82 4.57 5.63
CA PHE A 621 12.18 3.92 6.77
C PHE A 621 10.65 4.10 6.75
N LYS A 622 10.14 5.30 6.43
CA LYS A 622 8.70 5.58 6.32
C LYS A 622 8.03 4.70 5.26
N ILE A 623 8.70 4.45 4.13
CA ILE A 623 8.17 3.60 3.07
C ILE A 623 8.02 2.14 3.55
N LEU A 624 8.99 1.64 4.33
CA LEU A 624 8.94 0.27 4.87
C LEU A 624 8.02 0.12 6.08
N ALA A 625 7.86 1.16 6.89
CA ALA A 625 7.00 1.16 8.07
C ALA A 625 5.50 1.28 7.74
N ARG A 626 5.15 1.28 6.46
CA ARG A 626 3.79 1.41 5.95
C ARG A 626 3.27 0.06 5.49
N TYR A 627 2.23 -0.46 6.15
CA TYR A 627 1.50 -1.60 5.62
C TYR A 627 0.62 -1.12 4.46
N GLN A 628 0.93 -1.59 3.26
CA GLN A 628 0.09 -1.39 2.09
C GLN A 628 -1.02 -2.42 2.11
N ASP A 629 -2.23 -1.95 2.37
CA ASP A 629 -3.37 -2.84 2.44
C ASP A 629 -3.70 -3.43 1.07
N SER A 630 -4.13 -4.69 1.10
CA SER A 630 -4.76 -5.34 -0.04
C SER A 630 -5.83 -6.30 0.45
N ILE A 631 -7.02 -6.16 -0.11
CA ILE A 631 -8.10 -7.12 0.02
C ILE A 631 -8.30 -7.86 -1.29
N ILE A 632 -8.85 -9.07 -1.20
CA ILE A 632 -9.32 -9.83 -2.34
C ILE A 632 -10.85 -9.74 -2.33
N ILE A 633 -11.43 -9.31 -3.45
CA ILE A 633 -12.87 -9.32 -3.71
C ILE A 633 -13.15 -10.23 -4.91
N VAL A 634 -14.42 -10.59 -5.15
CA VAL A 634 -14.83 -11.34 -6.34
C VAL A 634 -15.71 -10.47 -7.22
N ASN A 635 -15.18 -9.99 -8.33
CA ASN A 635 -15.93 -9.15 -9.27
C ASN A 635 -15.80 -9.74 -10.68
N LYS A 636 -16.89 -9.70 -11.46
CA LYS A 636 -16.97 -10.29 -12.80
C LYS A 636 -16.58 -11.77 -12.83
N GLY A 637 -16.96 -12.53 -11.79
CA GLY A 637 -16.59 -13.95 -11.66
C GLY A 637 -15.11 -14.24 -11.36
N HIS A 638 -14.29 -13.20 -11.10
CA HIS A 638 -12.86 -13.34 -10.86
C HIS A 638 -12.42 -12.75 -9.52
N GLN A 639 -11.43 -13.39 -8.88
CA GLN A 639 -10.77 -12.82 -7.71
C GLN A 639 -9.90 -11.62 -8.12
N MET A 640 -10.22 -10.44 -7.60
CA MET A 640 -9.48 -9.22 -7.82
C MET A 640 -8.76 -8.80 -6.54
N LYS A 641 -7.43 -8.67 -6.61
CA LYS A 641 -6.62 -8.14 -5.52
C LYS A 641 -6.54 -6.61 -5.63
N LEU A 642 -7.24 -5.91 -4.77
CA LEU A 642 -7.20 -4.44 -4.69
C LEU A 642 -5.97 -4.01 -3.89
N VAL A 643 -4.85 -3.77 -4.57
CA VAL A 643 -3.59 -3.32 -3.95
C VAL A 643 -3.62 -1.80 -3.75
N LYS A 644 -3.24 -1.31 -2.56
CA LYS A 644 -3.38 0.11 -2.17
C LYS A 644 -4.82 0.59 -2.32
N ILE A 645 -5.74 -0.25 -1.82
CA ILE A 645 -7.21 -0.16 -1.94
C ILE A 645 -7.60 1.26 -2.31
N GLN A 646 -7.81 1.46 -3.62
CA GLN A 646 -8.22 2.75 -4.14
C GLN A 646 -9.58 3.01 -3.54
N SER A 647 -9.65 4.01 -2.69
CA SER A 647 -10.83 4.36 -1.90
C SER A 647 -11.95 5.01 -2.72
N ALA A 648 -11.85 4.92 -4.05
CA ALA A 648 -12.93 5.16 -5.00
C ALA A 648 -13.69 3.87 -5.38
N PHE A 649 -13.10 2.68 -5.21
CA PHE A 649 -13.78 1.44 -5.62
C PHE A 649 -14.82 1.01 -4.58
N THR A 650 -16.09 1.20 -4.93
CA THR A 650 -17.25 0.84 -4.12
C THR A 650 -17.86 -0.45 -4.66
N TYR A 651 -18.13 -1.40 -3.75
CA TYR A 651 -18.48 -2.78 -4.10
C TYR A 651 -19.53 -3.32 -3.13
N VAL A 652 -20.61 -3.88 -3.68
CA VAL A 652 -21.65 -4.56 -2.90
C VAL A 652 -21.92 -5.93 -3.52
N ASP A 653 -21.68 -6.99 -2.75
CA ASP A 653 -21.98 -8.36 -3.13
C ASP A 653 -22.82 -9.03 -2.04
N MET A 654 -24.05 -9.39 -2.40
CA MET A 654 -24.99 -10.14 -1.55
C MET A 654 -25.43 -11.44 -2.25
N SER A 655 -24.65 -11.91 -3.23
CA SER A 655 -25.00 -13.06 -4.04
C SER A 655 -25.03 -14.38 -3.26
N SER A 656 -25.67 -15.41 -3.81
CA SER A 656 -25.71 -16.76 -3.23
C SER A 656 -26.20 -16.75 -1.78
N ASN A 657 -27.38 -16.18 -1.56
CA ASN A 657 -28.10 -16.13 -0.29
C ASN A 657 -29.58 -16.52 -0.52
N TYR A 658 -30.42 -16.40 0.50
CA TYR A 658 -31.87 -16.61 0.44
C TYR A 658 -32.64 -15.28 0.53
N LEU A 659 -32.08 -14.19 0.03
CA LEU A 659 -32.75 -12.87 0.08
C LEU A 659 -33.97 -12.86 -0.84
N GLU A 660 -35.06 -12.25 -0.38
CA GLU A 660 -36.36 -12.23 -1.06
C GLU A 660 -36.94 -10.82 -1.18
N GLY A 661 -38.11 -10.70 -1.82
CA GLY A 661 -38.78 -9.41 -2.04
C GLY A 661 -38.13 -8.56 -3.14
N PRO A 662 -38.57 -7.31 -3.31
CA PRO A 662 -38.08 -6.43 -4.38
C PRO A 662 -36.69 -5.85 -4.10
N ILE A 663 -35.97 -5.51 -5.16
CA ILE A 663 -34.77 -4.67 -5.08
C ILE A 663 -35.20 -3.25 -4.65
N PRO A 664 -34.75 -2.73 -3.49
CA PRO A 664 -35.16 -1.41 -3.03
C PRO A 664 -34.63 -0.28 -3.92
N ASN A 665 -35.44 0.76 -4.14
CA ASN A 665 -35.05 1.93 -4.94
C ASN A 665 -33.86 2.70 -4.33
N GLU A 666 -33.67 2.61 -3.02
CA GLU A 666 -32.58 3.24 -2.28
C GLU A 666 -31.21 2.68 -2.65
N LEU A 667 -31.15 1.43 -3.11
CA LEU A 667 -29.90 0.86 -3.64
C LEU A 667 -29.43 1.64 -4.87
N MET A 668 -30.35 2.22 -5.65
CA MET A 668 -30.03 3.04 -6.82
C MET A 668 -29.55 4.46 -6.45
N GLN A 669 -29.43 4.77 -5.16
CA GLN A 669 -28.83 6.01 -4.67
C GLN A 669 -27.33 5.86 -4.38
N PHE A 670 -26.76 4.67 -4.54
CA PHE A 670 -25.34 4.42 -4.32
C PHE A 670 -24.50 4.91 -5.50
N LYS A 671 -24.42 6.24 -5.68
CA LYS A 671 -23.81 6.86 -6.86
C LYS A 671 -22.32 6.54 -7.05
N ALA A 672 -21.61 6.20 -5.96
CA ALA A 672 -20.21 5.79 -6.02
C ALA A 672 -20.02 4.31 -6.43
N LEU A 673 -21.09 3.52 -6.55
CA LEU A 673 -21.03 2.07 -6.76
C LEU A 673 -20.38 1.70 -8.09
N ASN A 674 -19.30 0.91 -8.05
CA ASN A 674 -18.63 0.38 -9.23
C ASN A 674 -19.08 -1.05 -9.56
N ALA A 675 -19.44 -1.84 -8.55
CA ALA A 675 -19.84 -3.23 -8.76
C ALA A 675 -20.96 -3.65 -7.82
N LEU A 676 -22.00 -4.28 -8.40
CA LEU A 676 -23.16 -4.80 -7.71
C LEU A 676 -23.40 -6.27 -8.09
N ASN A 677 -23.46 -7.15 -7.11
CA ASN A 677 -23.83 -8.55 -7.33
C ASN A 677 -24.93 -8.97 -6.35
N LEU A 678 -26.11 -9.27 -6.89
CA LEU A 678 -27.28 -9.79 -6.18
C LEU A 678 -27.72 -11.17 -6.71
N SER A 679 -26.87 -11.80 -7.52
CA SER A 679 -27.19 -13.07 -8.19
C SER A 679 -27.45 -14.22 -7.23
N HIS A 680 -28.14 -15.26 -7.69
CA HIS A 680 -28.43 -16.45 -6.89
C HIS A 680 -29.14 -16.13 -5.56
N ASN A 681 -30.28 -15.46 -5.65
CA ASN A 681 -31.19 -15.17 -4.55
C ASN A 681 -32.65 -15.49 -4.97
N ALA A 682 -33.62 -15.14 -4.14
CA ALA A 682 -35.05 -15.24 -4.42
C ALA A 682 -35.70 -13.85 -4.62
N LEU A 683 -34.95 -12.87 -5.15
CA LEU A 683 -35.46 -11.52 -5.36
C LEU A 683 -36.57 -11.51 -6.42
N THR A 684 -37.61 -10.71 -6.17
CA THR A 684 -38.83 -10.62 -7.00
C THR A 684 -39.09 -9.19 -7.45
N GLY A 685 -40.16 -8.95 -8.20
CA GLY A 685 -40.51 -7.61 -8.67
C GLY A 685 -39.61 -7.09 -9.78
N HIS A 686 -39.69 -5.78 -10.03
CA HIS A 686 -39.05 -5.15 -11.18
C HIS A 686 -37.64 -4.67 -10.84
N ILE A 687 -36.77 -4.61 -11.85
CA ILE A 687 -35.51 -3.86 -11.76
C ILE A 687 -35.90 -2.36 -11.66
N PRO A 688 -35.46 -1.62 -10.62
CA PRO A 688 -35.79 -0.21 -10.45
C PRO A 688 -35.47 0.66 -11.68
N SER A 689 -36.41 1.48 -12.11
CA SER A 689 -36.21 2.39 -13.26
C SER A 689 -35.10 3.42 -13.03
N SER A 690 -34.80 3.72 -11.77
CA SER A 690 -33.74 4.62 -11.33
C SER A 690 -32.33 4.02 -11.41
N VAL A 691 -32.16 2.79 -11.91
CA VAL A 691 -30.83 2.15 -12.08
C VAL A 691 -29.83 3.01 -12.87
N GLY A 692 -30.32 3.85 -13.79
CA GLY A 692 -29.49 4.82 -14.53
C GLY A 692 -28.79 5.87 -13.67
N ASN A 693 -29.13 5.99 -12.38
CA ASN A 693 -28.43 6.85 -11.42
C ASN A 693 -27.03 6.32 -11.07
N LEU A 694 -26.78 5.02 -11.22
CA LEU A 694 -25.51 4.36 -10.91
C LEU A 694 -24.49 4.58 -12.03
N LYS A 695 -24.09 5.84 -12.25
CA LYS A 695 -23.27 6.24 -13.41
C LYS A 695 -21.86 5.63 -13.42
N ASN A 696 -21.34 5.24 -12.26
CA ASN A 696 -20.01 4.67 -12.11
C ASN A 696 -19.99 3.13 -12.16
N LEU A 697 -21.14 2.50 -12.39
CA LEU A 697 -21.27 1.05 -12.34
C LEU A 697 -20.54 0.40 -13.53
N GLU A 698 -19.55 -0.43 -13.22
CA GLU A 698 -18.72 -1.20 -14.15
C GLU A 698 -19.20 -2.65 -14.26
N SER A 699 -19.84 -3.18 -13.21
CA SER A 699 -20.23 -4.60 -13.13
C SER A 699 -21.58 -4.75 -12.43
N MET A 700 -22.51 -5.44 -13.07
CA MET A 700 -23.84 -5.73 -12.51
C MET A 700 -24.24 -7.19 -12.76
N ASP A 701 -24.46 -7.95 -11.70
CA ASP A 701 -24.98 -9.31 -11.77
C ASP A 701 -26.27 -9.45 -10.96
N LEU A 702 -27.39 -9.67 -11.65
CA LEU A 702 -28.72 -9.90 -11.07
C LEU A 702 -29.25 -11.29 -11.42
N SER A 703 -28.40 -12.15 -12.00
CA SER A 703 -28.80 -13.44 -12.57
C SER A 703 -29.36 -14.40 -11.53
N ASN A 704 -30.14 -15.37 -12.00
CA ASN A 704 -30.67 -16.45 -11.17
C ASN A 704 -31.48 -15.93 -9.96
N ASN A 705 -32.51 -15.14 -10.27
CA ASN A 705 -33.50 -14.57 -9.35
C ASN A 705 -34.92 -14.78 -9.93
N SER A 706 -35.95 -14.24 -9.27
CA SER A 706 -37.34 -14.25 -9.73
C SER A 706 -37.82 -12.85 -10.18
N LEU A 707 -36.91 -12.05 -10.74
CA LEU A 707 -37.18 -10.69 -11.22
C LEU A 707 -38.12 -10.73 -12.43
N ASN A 708 -39.07 -9.80 -12.52
CA ASN A 708 -40.07 -9.74 -13.57
C ASN A 708 -40.21 -8.33 -14.17
N GLY A 709 -41.09 -8.21 -15.18
CA GLY A 709 -41.30 -6.97 -15.90
C GLY A 709 -40.22 -6.65 -16.92
N GLU A 710 -40.20 -5.42 -17.42
CA GLU A 710 -39.29 -4.98 -18.47
C GLU A 710 -37.91 -4.58 -17.92
N ILE A 711 -36.87 -4.73 -18.75
CA ILE A 711 -35.56 -4.15 -18.45
C ILE A 711 -35.68 -2.62 -18.58
N PRO A 712 -35.37 -1.83 -17.55
CA PRO A 712 -35.64 -0.39 -17.56
C PRO A 712 -34.75 0.35 -18.54
N GLN A 713 -35.34 1.30 -19.29
CA GLN A 713 -34.60 2.15 -20.24
C GLN A 713 -33.45 2.93 -19.58
N GLY A 714 -33.53 3.23 -18.28
CA GLY A 714 -32.45 3.87 -17.53
C GLY A 714 -31.12 3.10 -17.55
N LEU A 715 -31.13 1.78 -17.80
CA LEU A 715 -29.91 1.00 -17.94
C LEU A 715 -29.09 1.42 -19.17
N SER A 716 -29.73 1.96 -20.21
CA SER A 716 -29.06 2.47 -21.42
C SER A 716 -28.18 3.69 -21.17
N SER A 717 -28.35 4.40 -20.05
CA SER A 717 -27.56 5.60 -19.72
C SER A 717 -26.27 5.29 -18.95
N ILE A 718 -26.02 4.03 -18.56
CA ILE A 718 -24.82 3.63 -17.82
C ILE A 718 -23.70 3.30 -18.81
N SER A 719 -22.87 4.28 -19.14
CA SER A 719 -21.85 4.14 -20.19
C SER A 719 -20.60 3.36 -19.78
N PHE A 720 -20.35 3.19 -18.47
CA PHE A 720 -19.15 2.52 -17.93
C PHE A 720 -19.34 1.02 -17.69
N LEU A 721 -20.54 0.48 -17.92
CA LEU A 721 -20.86 -0.92 -17.65
C LEU A 721 -20.05 -1.85 -18.58
N GLU A 722 -19.21 -2.69 -18.00
CA GLU A 722 -18.31 -3.63 -18.70
C GLU A 722 -18.76 -5.09 -18.53
N TYR A 723 -19.48 -5.40 -17.45
CA TYR A 723 -20.06 -6.72 -17.20
C TYR A 723 -21.52 -6.59 -16.79
N MET A 724 -22.39 -7.35 -17.43
CA MET A 724 -23.81 -7.43 -17.10
C MET A 724 -24.33 -8.85 -17.24
N ASN A 725 -25.03 -9.33 -16.23
CA ASN A 725 -25.73 -10.61 -16.29
C ASN A 725 -27.13 -10.50 -15.67
N LEU A 726 -28.16 -10.75 -16.49
CA LEU A 726 -29.58 -10.73 -16.15
C LEU A 726 -30.25 -12.10 -16.40
N SER A 727 -29.46 -13.14 -16.64
CA SER A 727 -29.95 -14.46 -17.02
C SER A 727 -30.77 -15.14 -15.92
N PHE A 728 -31.56 -16.14 -16.29
CA PHE A 728 -32.37 -16.97 -15.41
C PHE A 728 -33.26 -16.15 -14.48
N SER A 729 -34.07 -15.26 -15.06
CA SER A 729 -35.13 -14.51 -14.38
C SER A 729 -36.45 -14.62 -15.17
N HIS A 730 -37.44 -13.78 -14.89
CA HIS A 730 -38.75 -13.74 -15.56
C HIS A 730 -38.96 -12.41 -16.29
N LEU A 731 -37.89 -11.84 -16.85
CA LEU A 731 -37.92 -10.56 -17.56
C LEU A 731 -38.65 -10.71 -18.91
N VAL A 732 -39.36 -9.66 -19.30
CA VAL A 732 -40.21 -9.62 -20.50
C VAL A 732 -39.99 -8.32 -21.29
N GLY A 733 -40.51 -8.28 -22.52
CA GLY A 733 -40.51 -7.08 -23.34
C GLY A 733 -39.22 -6.87 -24.13
N ARG A 734 -39.09 -5.68 -24.72
CA ARG A 734 -37.97 -5.35 -25.61
C ARG A 734 -36.73 -4.99 -24.80
N ILE A 735 -35.57 -5.54 -25.18
CA ILE A 735 -34.28 -5.14 -24.61
C ILE A 735 -34.01 -3.66 -24.99
N PRO A 736 -33.76 -2.76 -24.02
CA PRO A 736 -33.47 -1.35 -24.27
C PRO A 736 -32.29 -1.13 -25.21
N LEU A 737 -32.44 -0.19 -26.15
CA LEU A 737 -31.33 0.26 -26.99
C LEU A 737 -30.43 1.20 -26.18
N GLY A 738 -29.12 0.97 -26.21
CA GLY A 738 -28.11 1.74 -25.47
C GLY A 738 -26.69 1.39 -25.89
N THR A 739 -25.74 2.27 -25.67
CA THR A 739 -24.37 2.12 -26.22
C THR A 739 -23.64 0.87 -25.74
N GLN A 740 -23.89 0.40 -24.50
CA GLN A 740 -23.25 -0.80 -23.92
C GLN A 740 -24.15 -2.04 -23.93
N ILE A 741 -25.49 -1.90 -23.91
CA ILE A 741 -26.38 -3.06 -23.71
C ILE A 741 -26.26 -4.07 -24.87
N GLN A 742 -26.10 -3.56 -26.09
CA GLN A 742 -25.98 -4.42 -27.28
C GLN A 742 -24.59 -5.07 -27.43
N SER A 743 -23.58 -4.71 -26.62
CA SER A 743 -22.27 -5.38 -26.66
C SER A 743 -22.18 -6.62 -25.78
N PHE A 744 -23.16 -6.87 -24.90
CA PHE A 744 -23.18 -8.06 -24.05
C PHE A 744 -23.64 -9.29 -24.82
N ASP A 745 -23.11 -10.46 -24.40
CA ASP A 745 -23.42 -11.74 -25.04
C ASP A 745 -24.88 -12.16 -24.79
N ILE A 746 -25.38 -13.06 -25.63
CA ILE A 746 -26.73 -13.64 -25.51
C ILE A 746 -26.91 -14.34 -24.16
N ASP A 747 -25.84 -14.93 -23.63
CA ASP A 747 -25.80 -15.60 -22.33
C ASP A 747 -26.21 -14.67 -21.18
N SER A 748 -25.93 -13.35 -21.27
CA SER A 748 -26.35 -12.36 -20.28
C SER A 748 -27.86 -12.24 -20.12
N PHE A 749 -28.64 -12.75 -21.07
CA PHE A 749 -30.11 -12.68 -21.09
C PHE A 749 -30.78 -14.06 -21.08
N GLU A 750 -30.00 -15.14 -21.04
CA GLU A 750 -30.48 -16.51 -21.12
C GLU A 750 -31.57 -16.81 -20.08
N GLY A 751 -32.50 -17.72 -20.35
CA GLY A 751 -33.55 -18.12 -19.41
C GLY A 751 -34.73 -17.15 -19.28
N ASN A 752 -34.67 -15.95 -19.85
CA ASN A 752 -35.77 -14.98 -19.87
C ASN A 752 -36.63 -15.11 -21.15
N LYS A 753 -37.60 -16.02 -21.15
CA LYS A 753 -38.40 -16.37 -22.36
C LYS A 753 -39.18 -15.20 -22.97
N GLY A 754 -39.54 -14.19 -22.18
CA GLY A 754 -40.34 -13.05 -22.63
C GLY A 754 -39.54 -11.91 -23.25
N LEU A 755 -38.20 -11.99 -23.28
CA LEU A 755 -37.35 -10.96 -23.88
C LEU A 755 -37.27 -11.08 -25.40
N CYS A 756 -37.20 -9.94 -26.07
CA CYS A 756 -37.03 -9.83 -27.52
C CYS A 756 -36.17 -8.62 -27.90
N GLY A 757 -35.63 -8.62 -29.12
CA GLY A 757 -34.74 -7.59 -29.65
C GLY A 757 -33.26 -7.86 -29.37
N SER A 758 -32.39 -7.14 -30.09
CA SER A 758 -30.93 -7.31 -30.04
C SER A 758 -30.37 -7.19 -28.62
N PRO A 759 -29.47 -8.09 -28.16
CA PRO A 759 -28.73 -9.10 -28.94
C PRO A 759 -29.46 -10.43 -29.21
N LEU A 760 -30.69 -10.61 -28.72
CA LEU A 760 -31.47 -11.82 -28.99
C LEU A 760 -31.98 -11.85 -30.43
N THR A 761 -32.12 -13.05 -31.00
CA THR A 761 -32.68 -13.27 -32.34
C THR A 761 -34.21 -13.21 -32.36
N ASN A 762 -34.86 -13.25 -31.20
CA ASN A 762 -36.31 -13.14 -31.05
C ASN A 762 -36.81 -11.76 -31.50
N LYS A 763 -37.72 -11.72 -32.47
CA LYS A 763 -38.34 -10.48 -32.94
C LYS A 763 -39.42 -10.02 -31.96
N CYS A 764 -39.42 -8.73 -31.61
CA CYS A 764 -40.55 -8.12 -30.92
C CYS A 764 -41.71 -7.93 -31.91
N GLY A 765 -42.93 -8.31 -31.54
CA GLY A 765 -44.12 -7.98 -32.33
C GLY A 765 -44.42 -6.48 -32.26
N ASP A 766 -44.81 -5.86 -33.38
CA ASP A 766 -45.13 -4.42 -33.44
C ASP A 766 -46.47 -4.11 -32.74
N ASP A 767 -46.41 -3.11 -31.86
CA ASP A 767 -47.40 -2.17 -31.31
C ASP A 767 -48.84 -2.62 -30.90
N GLY A 768 -49.13 -2.37 -29.62
CA GLY A 768 -50.34 -1.63 -29.22
C GLY A 768 -51.65 -2.40 -29.11
N ASN A 769 -51.84 -3.18 -28.04
CA ASN A 769 -53.08 -3.13 -27.26
C ASN A 769 -52.93 -3.85 -25.91
N GLN A 770 -53.46 -3.21 -24.88
CA GLN A 770 -53.53 -3.71 -23.51
C GLN A 770 -54.32 -5.02 -23.43
N GLY A 771 -53.82 -5.89 -22.55
CA GLY A 771 -54.52 -6.90 -21.73
C GLY A 771 -55.86 -7.46 -22.18
N LEU A 772 -55.89 -8.79 -22.34
CA LEU A 772 -56.94 -9.67 -21.81
C LEU A 772 -56.36 -11.10 -21.67
N PRO A 773 -56.74 -11.86 -20.62
CA PRO A 773 -56.37 -13.27 -20.52
C PRO A 773 -57.20 -14.09 -21.53
N PRO A 774 -56.67 -15.19 -22.09
CA PRO A 774 -57.43 -15.96 -23.07
C PRO A 774 -58.59 -16.70 -22.39
N PRO A 775 -59.79 -16.75 -23.01
CA PRO A 775 -60.89 -17.57 -22.54
C PRO A 775 -60.63 -19.06 -22.83
N ALA A 776 -61.29 -19.90 -22.04
CA ALA A 776 -61.23 -21.36 -22.18
C ALA A 776 -61.88 -21.84 -23.49
N SER A 777 -61.38 -23.00 -23.97
CA SER A 777 -61.87 -23.84 -25.08
C SER A 777 -61.59 -23.26 -26.49
N GLU A 778 -61.15 -23.99 -27.51
CA GLU A 778 -61.21 -25.41 -27.86
C GLU A 778 -59.94 -25.84 -28.63
N THR A 779 -59.67 -27.15 -28.65
CA THR A 779 -58.64 -27.82 -29.45
C THR A 779 -58.77 -27.60 -30.96
N PRO A 780 -57.63 -27.53 -31.68
CA PRO A 780 -57.54 -28.20 -32.97
C PRO A 780 -56.35 -29.16 -33.07
N HIS A 781 -56.62 -30.24 -33.79
CA HIS A 781 -55.72 -31.34 -34.11
C HIS A 781 -54.46 -30.92 -34.86
N THR A 782 -53.32 -31.37 -34.33
CA THR A 782 -52.12 -31.94 -34.98
C THR A 782 -51.65 -31.36 -36.33
N ASN A 783 -50.45 -30.78 -36.32
CA ASN A 783 -49.39 -31.16 -37.26
C ASN A 783 -48.08 -31.39 -36.49
N TYR A 784 -47.53 -32.58 -36.68
CA TYR A 784 -46.37 -33.16 -36.04
C TYR A 784 -45.08 -32.48 -36.52
N GLU A 785 -44.38 -31.77 -35.64
CA GLU A 785 -42.93 -31.89 -35.54
C GLU A 785 -42.61 -32.16 -34.08
N SER A 786 -42.42 -33.43 -33.76
CA SER A 786 -41.96 -33.86 -32.44
C SER A 786 -40.51 -33.41 -32.27
N SER A 787 -40.31 -32.22 -31.69
CA SER A 787 -39.00 -31.87 -31.13
C SER A 787 -38.77 -32.76 -29.92
N ILE A 788 -38.00 -33.82 -30.12
CA ILE A 788 -37.47 -34.66 -29.05
C ILE A 788 -36.75 -33.74 -28.06
N ASP A 789 -37.15 -33.78 -26.79
CA ASP A 789 -36.47 -33.05 -25.72
C ASP A 789 -35.11 -33.71 -25.45
N TRP A 790 -34.10 -33.25 -26.21
CA TRP A 790 -32.73 -33.73 -26.15
C TRP A 790 -32.09 -33.52 -24.77
N SER A 791 -32.62 -32.63 -23.94
CA SER A 791 -32.11 -32.37 -22.59
C SER A 791 -32.35 -33.59 -21.68
N PHE A 792 -33.57 -34.12 -21.70
CA PHE A 792 -33.94 -35.26 -20.87
C PHE A 792 -33.34 -36.57 -21.40
N LEU A 793 -33.36 -36.74 -22.72
CA LEU A 793 -32.73 -37.89 -23.39
C LEU A 793 -31.19 -37.87 -23.33
N SER A 794 -30.54 -36.70 -23.36
CA SER A 794 -29.08 -36.60 -23.19
C SER A 794 -28.65 -36.84 -21.74
N MET A 795 -29.46 -36.48 -20.75
CA MET A 795 -29.19 -36.81 -19.35
C MET A 795 -29.34 -38.30 -19.09
N GLU A 796 -30.38 -38.95 -19.65
CA GLU A 796 -30.56 -40.40 -19.56
C GLU A 796 -29.49 -41.18 -20.34
N LEU A 797 -29.22 -40.79 -21.60
CA LEU A 797 -28.17 -41.42 -22.41
C LEU A 797 -26.78 -41.15 -21.83
N GLY A 798 -26.52 -39.95 -21.33
CA GLY A 798 -25.27 -39.56 -20.68
C GLY A 798 -25.02 -40.31 -19.37
N CYS A 799 -26.06 -40.51 -18.55
CA CYS A 799 -25.97 -41.37 -17.36
C CYS A 799 -25.75 -42.83 -17.73
N ILE A 800 -26.44 -43.37 -18.75
CA ILE A 800 -26.28 -44.76 -19.19
C ILE A 800 -24.89 -44.99 -19.80
N PHE A 801 -24.41 -44.09 -20.66
CA PHE A 801 -23.06 -44.17 -21.24
C PHE A 801 -21.98 -43.92 -20.18
N GLY A 802 -22.18 -42.95 -19.29
CA GLY A 802 -21.26 -42.65 -18.20
C GLY A 802 -21.12 -43.83 -17.23
N LEU A 803 -22.25 -44.41 -16.78
CA LEU A 803 -22.24 -45.63 -15.97
C LEU A 803 -21.64 -46.80 -16.75
N GLY A 804 -21.93 -46.94 -18.04
CA GLY A 804 -21.35 -47.96 -18.91
C GLY A 804 -19.83 -47.88 -19.00
N ILE A 805 -19.26 -46.68 -19.16
CA ILE A 805 -17.81 -46.45 -19.24
C ILE A 805 -17.09 -46.85 -17.95
N PHE A 806 -17.73 -46.71 -16.78
CA PHE A 806 -17.09 -47.11 -15.51
C PHE A 806 -17.40 -48.56 -15.13
N ILE A 807 -18.62 -49.03 -15.33
CA ILE A 807 -19.07 -50.35 -14.87
C ILE A 807 -18.64 -51.46 -15.84
N LEU A 808 -18.72 -51.25 -17.17
CA LEU A 808 -18.38 -52.30 -18.14
C LEU A 808 -16.90 -52.71 -18.06
N PRO A 809 -15.91 -51.80 -17.92
CA PRO A 809 -14.52 -52.19 -17.69
C PRO A 809 -14.33 -52.95 -16.37
N LEU A 810 -15.06 -52.60 -15.31
CA LEU A 810 -15.01 -53.31 -14.04
C LEU A 810 -15.59 -54.73 -14.12
N ILE A 811 -16.55 -54.98 -15.02
CA ILE A 811 -17.13 -56.30 -15.25
C ILE A 811 -16.24 -57.16 -16.16
N PHE A 812 -15.76 -56.60 -17.28
CA PHE A 812 -15.12 -57.37 -18.36
C PHE A 812 -13.58 -57.35 -18.33
N LEU A 813 -12.93 -56.36 -17.71
CA LEU A 813 -11.47 -56.28 -17.62
C LEU A 813 -10.99 -56.69 -16.22
N MET A 814 -10.53 -57.94 -16.12
CA MET A 814 -10.07 -58.53 -14.85
C MET A 814 -8.97 -57.71 -14.14
N LYS A 815 -8.07 -57.06 -14.89
CA LYS A 815 -7.01 -56.20 -14.33
C LYS A 815 -7.56 -54.92 -13.68
N TRP A 816 -8.57 -54.30 -14.31
CA TRP A 816 -9.18 -53.07 -13.81
C TRP A 816 -10.04 -53.33 -12.59
N ARG A 817 -10.80 -54.44 -12.60
CA ARG A 817 -11.56 -54.91 -11.43
C ARG A 817 -10.67 -55.09 -10.20
N LEU A 818 -9.53 -55.77 -10.36
CA LEU A 818 -8.60 -56.03 -9.27
C LEU A 818 -7.93 -54.75 -8.75
N TRP A 819 -7.61 -53.80 -9.63
CA TRP A 819 -7.04 -52.52 -9.23
C TRP A 819 -8.05 -51.65 -8.47
N TYR A 820 -9.29 -51.58 -8.94
CA TYR A 820 -10.37 -50.83 -8.31
C TYR A 820 -10.68 -51.34 -6.90
N PHE A 821 -10.91 -52.65 -6.72
CA PHE A 821 -11.19 -53.20 -5.39
C PHE A 821 -9.99 -53.02 -4.44
N LYS A 822 -8.76 -53.07 -4.94
CA LYS A 822 -7.57 -52.79 -4.12
C LYS A 822 -7.53 -51.33 -3.65
N LEU A 823 -7.89 -50.38 -4.51
CA LEU A 823 -8.00 -48.96 -4.15
C LEU A 823 -9.12 -48.73 -3.13
N VAL A 824 -10.27 -49.36 -3.32
CA VAL A 824 -11.42 -49.28 -2.38
C VAL A 824 -11.03 -49.86 -1.01
N ASP A 825 -10.37 -51.02 -0.97
CA ASP A 825 -9.90 -51.61 0.29
C ASP A 825 -8.85 -50.72 1.00
N ASP A 826 -7.91 -50.12 0.27
CA ASP A 826 -6.90 -49.21 0.81
C ASP A 826 -7.54 -47.90 1.33
N ILE A 827 -8.64 -47.43 0.72
CA ILE A 827 -9.43 -46.30 1.20
C ILE A 827 -10.22 -46.69 2.45
N LEU A 828 -10.95 -47.81 2.44
CA LEU A 828 -11.74 -48.27 3.58
C LEU A 828 -10.87 -48.51 4.82
N TYR A 829 -9.66 -49.04 4.65
CA TYR A 829 -8.68 -49.17 5.73
C TYR A 829 -8.27 -47.82 6.34
N LYS A 830 -8.16 -46.75 5.53
CA LYS A 830 -7.81 -45.41 6.02
C LYS A 830 -8.95 -44.71 6.76
N PHE A 831 -10.20 -45.02 6.44
CA PHE A 831 -11.37 -44.32 6.99
C PHE A 831 -12.11 -45.12 8.09
N ILE A 832 -11.99 -46.44 8.12
CA ILE A 832 -12.67 -47.30 9.10
C ILE A 832 -11.61 -47.98 9.98
N PRO A 833 -11.32 -47.46 11.20
CA PRO A 833 -10.24 -47.95 12.06
C PRO A 833 -10.46 -49.37 12.62
N GLN A 834 -11.64 -49.96 12.38
CA GLN A 834 -11.98 -51.32 12.79
C GLN A 834 -11.65 -52.39 11.73
N LEU A 835 -11.14 -51.99 10.56
CA LEU A 835 -10.77 -52.91 9.47
C LEU A 835 -9.26 -53.15 9.45
N ASP A 836 -8.85 -54.39 9.17
CA ASP A 836 -7.43 -54.76 9.02
C ASP A 836 -7.24 -55.75 7.87
N PHE A 837 -6.04 -55.79 7.30
CA PHE A 837 -5.71 -56.67 6.18
C PHE A 837 -5.27 -58.04 6.68
N VAL A 838 -6.00 -59.08 6.27
CA VAL A 838 -5.68 -60.49 6.54
C VAL A 838 -5.29 -61.19 5.25
N TYR A 839 -4.32 -62.10 5.30
CA TYR A 839 -3.88 -62.88 4.15
C TYR A 839 -4.43 -64.30 4.23
N GLU A 840 -5.27 -64.69 3.28
CA GLU A 840 -5.84 -66.03 3.18
C GLU A 840 -5.23 -66.82 2.01
N GLN A 841 -5.07 -68.13 2.20
CA GLN A 841 -4.55 -69.03 1.18
C GLN A 841 -5.67 -69.89 0.61
N HIS A 842 -5.86 -69.83 -0.71
CA HIS A 842 -6.83 -70.66 -1.42
C HIS A 842 -6.21 -71.21 -2.70
N LYS A 843 -6.26 -72.54 -2.86
CA LYS A 843 -5.67 -73.29 -3.99
C LYS A 843 -4.23 -72.88 -4.33
N GLY A 844 -3.37 -72.76 -3.31
CA GLY A 844 -1.94 -72.47 -3.47
C GLY A 844 -1.59 -71.01 -3.81
N LYS A 845 -2.57 -70.09 -3.87
CA LYS A 845 -2.34 -68.64 -4.04
C LYS A 845 -2.74 -67.87 -2.79
N ARG A 846 -1.96 -66.83 -2.46
CA ARG A 846 -2.13 -65.97 -1.28
C ARG A 846 -2.88 -64.70 -1.68
N TYR A 847 -4.02 -64.45 -1.06
CA TYR A 847 -4.90 -63.31 -1.35
C TYR A 847 -4.94 -62.37 -0.13
N ARG A 848 -4.92 -61.06 -0.38
CA ARG A 848 -5.04 -60.02 0.64
C ARG A 848 -6.50 -59.57 0.71
N THR A 849 -7.14 -59.70 1.87
CA THR A 849 -8.55 -59.39 2.07
C THR A 849 -8.75 -58.53 3.32
N LEU A 850 -9.64 -57.54 3.24
CA LEU A 850 -9.94 -56.63 4.35
C LEU A 850 -11.05 -57.23 5.23
N ARG A 851 -10.80 -57.43 6.54
CA ARG A 851 -11.79 -57.95 7.51
C ARG A 851 -11.91 -57.02 8.71
N ARG A 852 -13.09 -57.03 9.33
CA ARG A 852 -13.34 -56.33 10.60
C ARG A 852 -12.61 -57.06 11.74
N ARG A 853 -11.83 -56.33 12.53
CA ARG A 853 -11.24 -56.85 13.78
C ARG A 853 -12.39 -57.24 14.72
N TYR A 854 -12.41 -58.50 15.14
CA TYR A 854 -13.21 -58.94 16.29
C TYR A 854 -12.47 -58.65 17.58
#